data_AF-A0A948PX07-F1
#
_entry.id   AF-A0A948PX07-F1
#
_cell.length_a   1.000
_cell.length_b   1.000
_cell.length_c   1.000
_cell.angle_alpha   90.00
_cell.angle_beta   90.00
_cell.angle_gamma   90.00
#
_symmetry.space_group_name_H-M   'P 1'
#
loop_
_entity.id
_entity.type
_entity.pdbx_description
1 polymer ?
#
loop_
_entity_poly.entity_id
_entity_poly.type
_entity_poly.pdbx_seq_one_letter_code
_entity_poly.pdbx_strand_id
1 'polypeptide(L)'
;MFKPILEAVQREFSGQAAKDQVAIISQYHRIQASPGYRDAATHCQWYLTARGVSAVIHAFPATNATRYWSSNLFQEWDASEAMLHLLKEDGTEEKLADYRDTKISLIQRSTPFDGEVEVVVLEDGEEEADYDGLDVAGKIVLTRGDIHRVYQLAVVRRGAVGILFDGIRTVPTIRESLDLPDARQYTSFWWSEGDRPCFGFVLSPRQGLHLRRRAAEKDKPVPRVRAHVQSRLYDGMLEVVSALIEGETDEEVILTAYLCHPQHSCNDNASGAAVAMETARTLNTLIQQGKLPRPKRSILFLWVPEITGTYAYLATHEDDIPQMIAGLNLDMVGENQDLCKSSFLIEQPPMSMPSFAPALIERVREDLISGPRSHSGMGGYPLFRHAVTPFTGGSDHYILSDPSVGVPTPMLIQWPDKFYHTSEDTLDKVDPAMLTVVGDLAATYLYFLANAGTAEATWLGYEMAARYRRDLTKTMQAIITEAMATETGPKLSEMVKRAHARAGFMRHHAQQATASLTRLSQDMGNFVAGLQQRIEDFTTEEVGLTSEALRRRGEALGISALAEPSDREEDTWETRARHLIPRRVYRGPVAPGRLINRLSQEEQDAWHRLLKEHAEAPRVLPVVALFWADGQRTLSQIAELVELETGHRDTELLVRYFEFLAQVELIELKSGE
;
A
#
# COMPACT_ATOMS: atom_id res chain seq x y z
N MET A 1 30.29 -2.29 -7.09
CA MET A 1 29.73 -1.18 -7.88
C MET A 1 29.29 -0.03 -6.98
N PHE A 2 28.36 -0.21 -6.04
CA PHE A 2 27.83 0.89 -5.20
C PHE A 2 28.55 1.11 -3.83
N LYS A 3 29.52 0.27 -3.46
CA LYS A 3 30.17 0.32 -2.13
C LYS A 3 30.75 1.70 -1.74
N PRO A 4 31.45 2.44 -2.64
CA PRO A 4 31.92 3.78 -2.30
C PRO A 4 30.78 4.77 -1.99
N ILE A 5 29.64 4.63 -2.68
CA ILE A 5 28.42 5.44 -2.42
C ILE A 5 27.90 5.08 -1.02
N LEU A 6 27.72 3.79 -0.74
CA LEU A 6 27.23 3.31 0.55
C LEU A 6 28.12 3.78 1.71
N GLU A 7 29.43 3.67 1.59
CA GLU A 7 30.38 4.13 2.62
C GLU A 7 30.33 5.65 2.83
N ALA A 8 30.11 6.44 1.77
CA ALA A 8 29.98 7.89 1.88
C ALA A 8 28.66 8.27 2.59
N VAL A 9 27.56 7.59 2.22
CA VAL A 9 26.24 7.75 2.85
C VAL A 9 26.28 7.37 4.32
N GLN A 10 26.83 6.21 4.67
CA GLN A 10 26.92 5.73 6.06
C GLN A 10 27.69 6.66 7.01
N ARG A 11 28.59 7.49 6.47
CA ARG A 11 29.35 8.48 7.26
C ARG A 11 28.59 9.79 7.45
N GLU A 12 27.56 10.05 6.66
CA GLU A 12 26.86 11.33 6.60
C GLU A 12 25.39 11.25 7.07
N PHE A 13 24.69 10.16 6.76
CA PHE A 13 23.30 9.95 7.16
C PHE A 13 23.20 9.77 8.67
N SER A 14 22.21 10.43 9.29
CA SER A 14 21.97 10.29 10.73
C SER A 14 20.54 9.85 11.03
N GLY A 15 20.38 8.59 11.46
CA GLY A 15 19.08 8.08 11.91
C GLY A 15 18.54 8.81 13.15
N GLN A 16 19.40 9.38 13.99
CA GLN A 16 18.94 10.23 15.09
C GLN A 16 18.36 11.55 14.59
N ALA A 17 19.01 12.20 13.60
CA ALA A 17 18.47 13.42 13.00
C ALA A 17 17.13 13.15 12.29
N ALA A 18 17.00 12.00 11.62
CA ALA A 18 15.73 11.54 11.08
C ALA A 18 14.68 11.36 12.20
N LYS A 19 15.01 10.70 13.32
CA LYS A 19 14.11 10.55 14.47
C LYS A 19 13.69 11.91 15.06
N ASP A 20 14.57 12.88 15.09
CA ASP A 20 14.24 14.24 15.56
C ASP A 20 13.24 14.92 14.59
N GLN A 21 13.32 14.66 13.28
CA GLN A 21 12.29 15.10 12.34
C GLN A 21 10.97 14.36 12.53
N VAL A 22 10.98 13.05 12.84
CA VAL A 22 9.75 12.32 13.22
C VAL A 22 9.07 13.02 14.38
N ALA A 23 9.82 13.38 15.42
CA ALA A 23 9.32 14.07 16.62
C ALA A 23 8.72 15.47 16.34
N ILE A 24 9.14 16.13 15.26
CA ILE A 24 8.59 17.42 14.84
C ILE A 24 7.35 17.21 13.97
N ILE A 25 7.42 16.33 12.98
CA ILE A 25 6.31 16.05 12.06
C ILE A 25 5.10 15.50 12.83
N SER A 26 5.32 14.65 13.83
CA SER A 26 4.26 14.10 14.69
C SER A 26 3.65 15.12 15.67
N GLN A 27 4.05 16.39 15.64
CA GLN A 27 3.34 17.44 16.37
C GLN A 27 2.14 17.98 15.58
N TYR A 28 2.13 17.79 14.26
CA TYR A 28 1.06 18.26 13.39
C TYR A 28 -0.04 17.20 13.23
N HIS A 29 -1.31 17.61 13.35
CA HIS A 29 -2.43 16.75 12.97
C HIS A 29 -2.64 16.79 11.45
N ARG A 30 -1.80 16.03 10.76
CA ARG A 30 -1.53 16.10 9.32
C ARG A 30 -2.53 15.28 8.47
N ILE A 31 -3.84 15.44 8.67
CA ILE A 31 -4.88 14.77 7.84
C ILE A 31 -4.84 15.30 6.39
N GLN A 32 -5.06 14.46 5.37
CA GLN A 32 -5.08 14.94 3.96
C GLN A 32 -6.06 16.10 3.78
N ALA A 33 -5.61 17.16 3.09
CA ALA A 33 -6.33 18.43 2.95
C ALA A 33 -6.79 18.95 4.32
N SER A 34 -5.83 19.47 5.10
CA SER A 34 -6.09 20.10 6.40
C SER A 34 -5.02 21.14 6.73
N PRO A 35 -5.32 22.11 7.62
CA PRO A 35 -4.32 23.07 8.08
C PRO A 35 -3.08 22.41 8.70
N GLY A 36 -3.25 21.34 9.47
CA GLY A 36 -2.13 20.62 10.08
C GLY A 36 -1.23 19.94 9.05
N TYR A 37 -1.78 19.45 7.94
CA TYR A 37 -0.98 18.93 6.83
C TYR A 37 -0.18 20.05 6.16
N ARG A 38 -0.82 21.19 5.89
CA ARG A 38 -0.18 22.37 5.29
C ARG A 38 0.99 22.89 6.14
N ASP A 39 0.84 22.89 7.45
CA ASP A 39 1.92 23.27 8.38
C ASP A 39 3.09 22.27 8.31
N ALA A 40 2.80 20.96 8.26
CA ALA A 40 3.83 19.93 8.09
C ALA A 40 4.56 20.06 6.74
N ALA A 41 3.82 20.35 5.65
CA ALA A 41 4.38 20.58 4.33
C ALA A 41 5.30 21.82 4.31
N THR A 42 4.89 22.89 4.97
CA THR A 42 5.69 24.11 5.15
C THR A 42 6.96 23.84 5.93
N HIS A 43 6.89 23.06 7.02
CA HIS A 43 8.07 22.60 7.77
C HIS A 43 9.03 21.80 6.90
N CYS A 44 8.51 20.84 6.13
CA CYS A 44 9.32 20.03 5.21
C CYS A 44 10.07 20.90 4.19
N GLN A 45 9.35 21.81 3.51
CA GLN A 45 9.96 22.75 2.56
C GLN A 45 11.04 23.62 3.23
N TRP A 46 10.74 24.19 4.39
CA TRP A 46 11.69 25.01 5.14
C TRP A 46 12.95 24.22 5.52
N TYR A 47 12.78 22.99 6.04
CA TYR A 47 13.89 22.14 6.46
C TYR A 47 14.87 21.89 5.30
N LEU A 48 14.34 21.56 4.13
CA LEU A 48 15.09 21.25 2.91
C LEU A 48 15.80 22.49 2.34
N THR A 49 15.07 23.59 2.16
CA THR A 49 15.61 24.85 1.63
C THR A 49 16.68 25.44 2.53
N ALA A 50 16.50 25.38 3.87
CA ALA A 50 17.51 25.81 4.84
C ALA A 50 18.81 24.99 4.76
N ARG A 51 18.79 23.82 4.13
CA ARG A 51 19.94 22.93 3.90
C ARG A 51 20.39 22.92 2.44
N GLY A 52 19.94 23.90 1.65
CA GLY A 52 20.36 24.09 0.26
C GLY A 52 19.78 23.07 -0.73
N VAL A 53 18.70 22.37 -0.37
CA VAL A 53 17.94 21.53 -1.31
C VAL A 53 16.78 22.36 -1.86
N SER A 54 16.65 22.45 -3.19
CA SER A 54 15.54 23.17 -3.82
C SER A 54 14.23 22.43 -3.54
N ALA A 55 13.27 23.09 -2.88
CA ALA A 55 11.98 22.49 -2.54
C ALA A 55 10.82 23.48 -2.76
N VAL A 56 9.71 22.97 -3.30
CA VAL A 56 8.50 23.73 -3.64
C VAL A 56 7.25 23.02 -3.12
N ILE A 57 6.21 23.80 -2.82
CA ILE A 57 4.89 23.28 -2.49
C ILE A 57 3.97 23.48 -3.68
N HIS A 58 3.45 22.39 -4.22
CA HIS A 58 2.38 22.37 -5.22
C HIS A 58 1.05 22.34 -4.50
N ALA A 59 0.11 23.21 -4.88
CA ALA A 59 -1.20 23.27 -4.25
C ALA A 59 -2.29 22.93 -5.27
N PHE A 60 -3.09 21.92 -4.96
CA PHE A 60 -4.15 21.40 -5.82
C PHE A 60 -5.53 21.68 -5.19
N PRO A 61 -6.56 22.06 -5.94
CA PRO A 61 -7.88 22.30 -5.37
C PRO A 61 -8.49 21.06 -4.69
N ALA A 62 -8.69 21.11 -3.38
CA ALA A 62 -9.35 20.08 -2.58
C ALA A 62 -10.85 20.36 -2.52
N THR A 63 -11.59 19.88 -3.52
CA THR A 63 -13.04 20.02 -3.64
C THR A 63 -13.66 18.70 -4.11
N ASN A 64 -14.96 18.52 -3.89
CA ASN A 64 -15.68 17.34 -4.38
C ASN A 64 -15.82 17.30 -5.91
N ALA A 65 -15.66 18.44 -6.58
CA ALA A 65 -15.72 18.57 -8.03
C ALA A 65 -14.37 18.30 -8.72
N THR A 66 -13.25 18.40 -7.98
CA THR A 66 -11.92 18.17 -8.53
C THR A 66 -11.68 16.68 -8.75
N ARG A 67 -11.04 16.33 -9.86
CA ARG A 67 -10.65 14.96 -10.19
C ARG A 67 -9.30 14.94 -10.89
N TYR A 68 -8.45 13.99 -10.51
CA TYR A 68 -7.18 13.70 -11.16
C TYR A 68 -7.18 12.24 -11.61
N TRP A 69 -7.15 12.02 -12.93
CA TRP A 69 -7.39 10.71 -13.55
C TRP A 69 -8.65 10.04 -12.99
N SER A 70 -8.53 8.84 -12.41
CA SER A 70 -9.65 8.10 -11.83
C SER A 70 -10.04 8.57 -10.42
N SER A 71 -9.21 9.40 -9.77
CA SER A 71 -9.34 9.76 -8.35
C SER A 71 -10.05 11.10 -8.15
N ASN A 72 -11.27 11.06 -7.60
CA ASN A 72 -11.98 12.26 -7.12
C ASN A 72 -11.25 12.85 -5.91
N LEU A 73 -11.26 14.16 -5.70
CA LEU A 73 -10.84 14.73 -4.42
C LEU A 73 -12.04 14.95 -3.49
N PHE A 74 -11.75 15.55 -2.34
CA PHE A 74 -12.69 15.84 -1.25
C PHE A 74 -12.36 17.22 -0.68
N GLN A 75 -13.30 17.78 0.07
CA GLN A 75 -13.13 19.07 0.73
C GLN A 75 -12.07 19.03 1.85
N GLU A 76 -11.41 20.16 2.04
CA GLU A 76 -10.52 20.38 3.17
C GLU A 76 -11.31 20.33 4.48
N TRP A 77 -10.70 19.73 5.51
CA TRP A 77 -11.31 19.59 6.83
C TRP A 77 -10.45 20.21 7.92
N ASP A 78 -11.12 20.88 8.85
CA ASP A 78 -10.53 21.56 9.98
C ASP A 78 -11.39 21.33 11.23
N ALA A 79 -10.75 21.10 12.37
CA ALA A 79 -11.39 20.94 13.66
C ALA A 79 -10.54 21.58 14.76
N SER A 80 -11.18 22.40 15.60
CA SER A 80 -10.54 23.11 16.71
C SER A 80 -10.80 22.42 18.05
N GLU A 81 -12.03 21.93 18.26
CA GLU A 81 -12.50 21.40 19.54
C GLU A 81 -13.43 20.21 19.33
N ALA A 82 -13.28 19.16 20.14
CA ALA A 82 -14.31 18.16 20.29
C ALA A 82 -14.25 17.48 21.67
N MET A 83 -15.40 17.26 22.28
CA MET A 83 -15.56 16.69 23.61
C MET A 83 -16.73 15.72 23.64
N LEU A 84 -16.55 14.59 24.35
CA LEU A 84 -17.62 13.64 24.60
C LEU A 84 -17.65 13.26 26.08
N HIS A 85 -18.81 13.43 26.71
CA HIS A 85 -19.03 13.05 28.10
C HIS A 85 -20.21 12.10 28.23
N LEU A 86 -20.03 11.03 29.00
CA LEU A 86 -21.11 10.16 29.45
C LEU A 86 -21.86 10.81 30.62
N LEU A 87 -23.17 10.94 30.50
CA LEU A 87 -24.03 11.47 31.56
C LEU A 87 -24.35 10.36 32.58
N LYS A 88 -24.06 10.61 33.85
CA LYS A 88 -24.37 9.69 34.95
C LYS A 88 -25.71 10.03 35.61
N GLU A 89 -26.31 9.02 36.25
CA GLU A 89 -27.60 9.15 36.91
C GLU A 89 -27.57 10.08 38.13
N ASP A 90 -26.40 10.20 38.76
CA ASP A 90 -26.17 11.14 39.88
C ASP A 90 -25.98 12.60 39.41
N GLY A 91 -26.15 12.86 38.11
CA GLY A 91 -25.96 14.19 37.50
C GLY A 91 -24.51 14.55 37.23
N THR A 92 -23.54 13.68 37.51
CA THR A 92 -22.14 13.89 37.17
C THR A 92 -21.85 13.47 35.72
N GLU A 93 -20.70 13.91 35.21
CA GLU A 93 -20.27 13.63 33.83
C GLU A 93 -18.91 12.91 33.85
N GLU A 94 -18.77 11.91 33.00
CA GLU A 94 -17.50 11.20 32.78
C GLU A 94 -16.97 11.48 31.38
N LYS A 95 -15.75 12.02 31.31
CA LYS A 95 -15.08 12.33 30.06
C LYS A 95 -14.70 11.03 29.32
N LEU A 96 -15.24 10.84 28.13
CA LEU A 96 -14.90 9.71 27.25
C LEU A 96 -13.85 10.09 26.21
N ALA A 97 -13.94 11.30 25.64
CA ALA A 97 -13.03 11.82 24.63
C ALA A 97 -12.82 13.33 24.76
N ASP A 98 -11.59 13.77 24.45
CA ASP A 98 -11.16 15.16 24.39
C ASP A 98 -10.16 15.32 23.24
N TYR A 99 -10.50 16.14 22.26
CA TYR A 99 -9.68 16.36 21.06
C TYR A 99 -8.34 17.04 21.37
N ARG A 100 -8.19 17.68 22.53
CA ARG A 100 -6.91 18.25 22.97
C ARG A 100 -5.99 17.18 23.53
N ASP A 101 -6.56 16.17 24.20
CA ASP A 101 -5.80 15.05 24.74
C ASP A 101 -5.36 14.10 23.62
N THR A 102 -6.27 13.75 22.70
CA THR A 102 -5.94 12.93 21.53
C THR A 102 -6.80 13.26 20.33
N LYS A 103 -6.17 13.70 19.24
CA LYS A 103 -6.83 14.07 17.99
C LYS A 103 -7.57 12.91 17.31
N ILE A 104 -7.14 11.67 17.59
CA ILE A 104 -7.78 10.45 17.07
C ILE A 104 -9.14 10.19 17.74
N SER A 105 -9.43 10.82 18.88
CA SER A 105 -10.73 10.64 19.54
C SER A 105 -11.93 11.17 18.77
N LEU A 106 -11.72 12.05 17.79
CA LEU A 106 -12.72 12.46 16.82
C LEU A 106 -12.56 11.62 15.56
N ILE A 107 -13.64 11.06 15.01
CA ILE A 107 -13.59 10.45 13.68
C ILE A 107 -13.28 11.58 12.69
N GLN A 108 -12.19 11.44 11.93
CA GLN A 108 -11.73 12.52 11.07
C GLN A 108 -12.80 12.85 10.03
N ARG A 109 -12.91 14.14 9.67
CA ARG A 109 -13.98 14.68 8.83
C ARG A 109 -15.38 14.70 9.47
N SER A 110 -15.49 14.53 10.79
CA SER A 110 -16.75 14.78 11.52
C SER A 110 -17.26 16.22 11.34
N THR A 111 -18.58 16.39 11.23
CA THR A 111 -19.24 17.72 11.19
C THR A 111 -19.51 18.30 12.57
N PRO A 112 -19.83 19.60 12.67
CA PRO A 112 -20.22 20.23 13.93
C PRO A 112 -21.42 19.56 14.60
N PHE A 113 -21.39 19.56 15.93
CA PHE A 113 -22.49 19.08 16.75
C PHE A 113 -22.42 19.71 18.15
N ASP A 114 -23.56 20.05 18.73
CA ASP A 114 -23.65 20.46 20.13
C ASP A 114 -24.98 19.95 20.72
N GLY A 115 -24.90 19.10 21.73
CA GLY A 115 -26.09 18.63 22.43
C GLY A 115 -25.93 17.31 23.16
N GLU A 116 -27.05 16.83 23.70
CA GLU A 116 -27.18 15.55 24.39
C GLU A 116 -27.94 14.56 23.52
N VAL A 117 -27.40 13.34 23.39
CA VAL A 117 -28.00 12.27 22.56
C VAL A 117 -27.97 10.93 23.30
N GLU A 118 -28.98 10.12 23.06
CA GLU A 118 -29.02 8.73 23.53
C GLU A 118 -28.09 7.84 22.69
N VAL A 119 -27.46 6.87 23.33
CA VAL A 119 -26.58 5.88 22.69
C VAL A 119 -27.36 4.60 22.44
N VAL A 120 -27.45 4.18 21.18
CA VAL A 120 -27.93 2.85 20.80
C VAL A 120 -26.72 1.94 20.56
N VAL A 121 -26.68 0.80 21.24
CA VAL A 121 -25.55 -0.14 21.17
C VAL A 121 -25.83 -1.20 20.11
N LEU A 122 -24.96 -1.28 19.11
CA LEU A 122 -24.90 -2.34 18.11
C LEU A 122 -23.60 -3.12 18.33
N GLU A 123 -23.54 -4.43 18.07
CA GLU A 123 -22.24 -5.13 18.00
C GLU A 123 -21.44 -4.58 16.81
N ASP A 124 -21.66 -5.13 15.62
CA ASP A 124 -21.04 -4.64 14.38
C ASP A 124 -21.98 -3.67 13.64
N GLY A 125 -23.27 -3.97 13.54
CA GLY A 125 -24.25 -3.08 12.90
C GLY A 125 -24.09 -3.00 11.38
N GLU A 126 -23.53 -4.05 10.78
CA GLU A 126 -23.24 -4.14 9.34
C GLU A 126 -24.39 -4.76 8.54
N GLU A 127 -25.37 -5.37 9.22
CA GLU A 127 -26.51 -6.04 8.61
C GLU A 127 -27.83 -5.32 8.91
N GLU A 128 -28.81 -5.41 8.00
CA GLU A 128 -30.14 -4.81 8.20
C GLU A 128 -30.83 -5.36 9.46
N ALA A 129 -30.65 -6.66 9.72
CA ALA A 129 -31.22 -7.36 10.87
C ALA A 129 -30.66 -6.88 12.21
N ASP A 130 -29.46 -6.27 12.24
CA ASP A 130 -28.87 -5.73 13.47
C ASP A 130 -29.67 -4.54 14.03
N TYR A 131 -30.55 -3.96 13.21
CA TYR A 131 -31.39 -2.82 13.56
C TYR A 131 -32.85 -3.20 13.85
N ASP A 132 -33.20 -4.49 13.77
CA ASP A 132 -34.58 -4.94 13.96
C ASP A 132 -35.08 -4.61 15.37
N GLY A 133 -36.18 -3.86 15.44
CA GLY A 133 -36.76 -3.41 16.71
C GLY A 133 -35.97 -2.30 17.42
N LEU A 134 -34.92 -1.75 16.80
CA LEU A 134 -34.15 -0.63 17.32
C LEU A 134 -34.59 0.69 16.68
N ASP A 135 -34.93 1.67 17.51
CA ASP A 135 -35.12 3.05 17.07
C ASP A 135 -33.80 3.82 17.23
N VAL A 136 -33.16 4.16 16.11
CA VAL A 136 -31.89 4.90 16.06
C VAL A 136 -32.04 6.35 15.58
N ALA A 137 -33.25 6.77 15.19
CA ALA A 137 -33.48 8.10 14.63
C ALA A 137 -33.20 9.18 15.69
N GLY A 138 -32.36 10.17 15.35
CA GLY A 138 -31.99 11.23 16.30
C GLY A 138 -30.98 10.80 17.37
N LYS A 139 -30.48 9.57 17.34
CA LYS A 139 -29.57 8.99 18.35
C LYS A 139 -28.17 8.75 17.78
N ILE A 140 -27.21 8.48 18.65
CA ILE A 140 -25.85 8.09 18.27
C ILE A 140 -25.69 6.56 18.39
N VAL A 141 -25.07 5.92 17.41
CA VAL A 141 -24.87 4.45 17.44
C VAL A 141 -23.46 4.10 17.90
N LEU A 142 -23.32 3.16 18.85
CA LEU A 142 -22.03 2.56 19.22
C LEU A 142 -21.81 1.28 18.41
N THR A 143 -20.65 1.15 17.76
CA THR A 143 -20.30 0.02 16.90
C THR A 143 -18.80 -0.28 16.90
N ARG A 144 -18.44 -1.53 16.60
CA ARG A 144 -17.08 -1.94 16.21
C ARG A 144 -16.93 -2.36 14.74
N GLY A 145 -18.02 -2.31 13.97
CA GLY A 145 -18.07 -2.72 12.56
C GLY A 145 -17.52 -1.66 11.59
N ASP A 146 -17.57 -1.97 10.30
CA ASP A 146 -17.15 -1.09 9.23
C ASP A 146 -17.95 0.23 9.24
N ILE A 147 -17.23 1.33 9.43
CA ILE A 147 -17.83 2.65 9.65
C ILE A 147 -18.57 3.15 8.41
N HIS A 148 -18.11 2.78 7.20
CA HIS A 148 -18.81 3.15 5.99
C HIS A 148 -20.16 2.42 5.89
N ARG A 149 -20.19 1.12 6.18
CA ARG A 149 -21.42 0.32 6.21
C ARG A 149 -22.40 0.80 7.27
N VAL A 150 -21.93 1.03 8.49
CA VAL A 150 -22.76 1.52 9.59
C VAL A 150 -23.30 2.92 9.29
N TYR A 151 -22.50 3.80 8.68
CA TYR A 151 -22.98 5.10 8.21
C TYR A 151 -24.17 4.95 7.24
N GLN A 152 -24.07 4.08 6.24
CA GLN A 152 -25.18 3.86 5.29
C GLN A 152 -26.44 3.35 6.00
N LEU A 153 -26.32 2.36 6.89
CA LEU A 153 -27.48 1.73 7.53
C LEU A 153 -28.10 2.58 8.66
N ALA A 154 -27.27 3.15 9.54
CA ALA A 154 -27.73 3.89 10.72
C ALA A 154 -28.06 5.36 10.39
N VAL A 155 -27.16 6.06 9.71
CA VAL A 155 -27.27 7.51 9.50
C VAL A 155 -28.12 7.82 8.28
N VAL A 156 -27.79 7.23 7.12
CA VAL A 156 -28.49 7.53 5.87
C VAL A 156 -29.89 6.93 5.85
N ARG A 157 -30.03 5.62 6.09
CA ARG A 157 -31.33 4.92 5.99
C ARG A 157 -32.25 5.16 7.19
N ARG A 158 -31.69 5.34 8.40
CA ARG A 158 -32.47 5.37 9.66
C ARG A 158 -32.39 6.66 10.47
N GLY A 159 -31.57 7.62 10.04
CA GLY A 159 -31.55 8.95 10.63
C GLY A 159 -30.85 9.08 11.98
N ALA A 160 -29.94 8.16 12.33
CA ALA A 160 -28.96 8.39 13.39
C ALA A 160 -28.17 9.68 13.12
N VAL A 161 -27.77 10.38 14.17
CA VAL A 161 -27.10 11.69 14.07
C VAL A 161 -25.57 11.59 14.13
N GLY A 162 -25.03 10.44 14.53
CA GLY A 162 -23.59 10.20 14.59
C GLY A 162 -23.22 8.78 14.95
N ILE A 163 -21.91 8.53 15.05
CA ILE A 163 -21.34 7.20 15.36
C ILE A 163 -20.28 7.29 16.47
N LEU A 164 -20.35 6.38 17.43
CA LEU A 164 -19.27 6.04 18.35
C LEU A 164 -18.60 4.76 17.86
N PHE A 165 -17.30 4.81 17.60
CA PHE A 165 -16.53 3.66 17.16
C PHE A 165 -15.62 3.14 18.27
N ASP A 166 -15.74 1.87 18.65
CA ASP A 166 -14.87 1.22 19.65
C ASP A 166 -14.01 0.08 19.07
N GLY A 167 -14.01 -0.06 17.74
CA GLY A 167 -13.25 -1.12 17.05
C GLY A 167 -11.75 -0.85 17.01
N ILE A 168 -10.97 -1.94 17.05
CA ILE A 168 -9.53 -1.97 16.78
C ILE A 168 -9.29 -3.03 15.71
N ARG A 169 -8.54 -2.68 14.66
CA ARG A 169 -8.19 -3.64 13.61
C ARG A 169 -7.34 -4.76 14.22
N THR A 170 -7.83 -5.99 14.17
CA THR A 170 -7.05 -7.15 14.59
C THR A 170 -6.07 -7.56 13.49
N VAL A 171 -4.92 -8.07 13.92
CA VAL A 171 -3.92 -8.69 13.06
C VAL A 171 -3.60 -10.02 13.72
N PRO A 172 -4.08 -11.16 13.17
CA PRO A 172 -3.91 -12.46 13.80
C PRO A 172 -2.45 -12.68 14.21
N THR A 173 -2.23 -13.20 15.43
CA THR A 173 -0.91 -13.41 16.07
C THR A 173 -0.14 -12.16 16.50
N ILE A 174 -0.51 -10.97 16.04
CA ILE A 174 0.21 -9.71 16.31
C ILE A 174 -0.55 -8.84 17.30
N ARG A 175 -1.82 -8.55 17.01
CA ARG A 175 -2.72 -7.69 17.80
C ARG A 175 -4.15 -8.24 17.80
N GLU A 176 -4.64 -8.56 18.99
CA GLU A 176 -6.06 -8.70 19.28
C GLU A 176 -6.64 -7.37 19.80
N SER A 177 -7.96 -7.22 19.79
CA SER A 177 -8.63 -5.96 20.14
C SER A 177 -8.33 -5.47 21.56
N LEU A 178 -8.14 -6.38 22.53
CA LEU A 178 -7.86 -6.06 23.92
C LEU A 178 -6.36 -6.01 24.26
N ASP A 179 -5.46 -6.21 23.30
CA ASP A 179 -4.02 -6.03 23.52
C ASP A 179 -3.62 -4.57 23.71
N LEU A 180 -4.46 -3.65 23.20
CA LEU A 180 -4.33 -2.19 23.34
C LEU A 180 -5.66 -1.60 23.84
N PRO A 181 -6.07 -1.90 25.08
CA PRO A 181 -7.43 -1.64 25.56
C PRO A 181 -7.77 -0.15 25.73
N ASP A 182 -6.75 0.72 25.76
CA ASP A 182 -6.87 2.17 25.92
C ASP A 182 -6.52 2.94 24.65
N ALA A 183 -6.01 2.26 23.62
CA ALA A 183 -5.72 2.86 22.34
C ALA A 183 -7.01 3.19 21.58
N ARG A 184 -6.92 4.15 20.66
CA ARG A 184 -7.99 4.51 19.74
C ARG A 184 -7.54 4.25 18.31
N GLN A 185 -8.39 3.62 17.52
CA GLN A 185 -8.15 3.34 16.10
C GLN A 185 -8.32 4.62 15.28
N TYR A 186 -7.36 4.95 14.42
CA TYR A 186 -7.53 6.00 13.42
C TYR A 186 -8.67 5.61 12.48
N THR A 187 -9.66 6.50 12.35
CA THR A 187 -10.87 6.32 11.55
C THR A 187 -11.25 7.67 10.96
N SER A 188 -11.75 7.66 9.72
CA SER A 188 -12.18 8.85 9.00
C SER A 188 -13.47 8.58 8.24
N PHE A 189 -14.34 9.58 8.19
CA PHE A 189 -15.35 9.66 7.14
C PHE A 189 -14.72 10.16 5.84
N TRP A 190 -15.35 9.83 4.72
CA TRP A 190 -14.92 10.25 3.38
C TRP A 190 -16.16 10.69 2.61
N TRP A 191 -16.41 12.00 2.62
CA TRP A 191 -17.62 12.58 2.05
C TRP A 191 -17.48 12.81 0.54
N SER A 192 -18.55 12.48 -0.17
CA SER A 192 -18.81 12.83 -1.56
C SER A 192 -19.92 13.89 -1.63
N GLU A 193 -20.04 14.53 -2.79
CA GLU A 193 -21.16 15.44 -3.05
C GLU A 193 -22.51 14.71 -2.89
N GLY A 194 -23.44 15.31 -2.15
CA GLY A 194 -24.77 14.75 -1.89
C GLY A 194 -24.84 13.80 -0.68
N ASP A 195 -23.72 13.42 -0.08
CA ASP A 195 -23.72 12.66 1.17
C ASP A 195 -24.40 13.46 2.29
N ARG A 196 -24.88 12.76 3.33
CA ARG A 196 -25.43 13.35 4.55
C ARG A 196 -24.37 13.26 5.66
N PRO A 197 -23.51 14.27 5.85
CA PRO A 197 -22.42 14.16 6.80
C PRO A 197 -22.94 14.02 8.24
N CYS A 198 -22.14 13.38 9.09
CA CYS A 198 -22.43 13.27 10.52
C CYS A 198 -21.16 13.49 11.35
N PHE A 199 -21.32 13.49 12.67
CA PHE A 199 -20.20 13.52 13.61
C PHE A 199 -19.95 12.14 14.20
N GLY A 200 -18.75 11.91 14.72
CA GLY A 200 -18.48 10.70 15.47
C GLY A 200 -17.20 10.75 16.28
N PHE A 201 -17.12 9.89 17.28
CA PHE A 201 -15.97 9.79 18.17
C PHE A 201 -15.41 8.37 18.16
N VAL A 202 -14.10 8.26 18.34
CA VAL A 202 -13.42 6.99 18.58
C VAL A 202 -13.19 6.82 20.07
N LEU A 203 -13.73 5.73 20.61
CA LEU A 203 -13.55 5.27 21.97
C LEU A 203 -12.47 4.18 22.02
N SER A 204 -11.88 3.98 23.19
CA SER A 204 -11.03 2.81 23.38
C SER A 204 -11.89 1.53 23.52
N PRO A 205 -11.35 0.34 23.22
CA PRO A 205 -12.07 -0.93 23.42
C PRO A 205 -12.61 -1.08 24.85
N ARG A 206 -11.86 -0.61 25.86
CA ARG A 206 -12.33 -0.63 27.26
C ARG A 206 -13.54 0.27 27.49
N GLN A 207 -13.54 1.47 26.92
CA GLN A 207 -14.65 2.41 27.02
C GLN A 207 -15.90 1.88 26.30
N GLY A 208 -15.73 1.31 25.11
CA GLY A 208 -16.82 0.67 24.36
C GLY A 208 -17.44 -0.49 25.14
N LEU A 209 -16.62 -1.38 25.71
CA LEU A 209 -17.09 -2.47 26.59
C LEU A 209 -17.81 -1.94 27.83
N HIS A 210 -17.35 -0.83 28.41
CA HIS A 210 -18.03 -0.18 29.53
C HIS A 210 -19.45 0.28 29.15
N LEU A 211 -19.61 0.95 28.00
CA LEU A 211 -20.92 1.38 27.50
C LEU A 211 -21.84 0.19 27.19
N ARG A 212 -21.32 -0.87 26.55
CA ARG A 212 -22.07 -2.11 26.27
C ARG A 212 -22.62 -2.75 27.54
N ARG A 213 -21.77 -2.87 28.58
CA ARG A 213 -22.18 -3.42 29.87
C ARG A 213 -23.28 -2.58 30.51
N ARG A 214 -23.12 -1.25 30.50
CA ARG A 214 -24.12 -0.34 31.06
C ARG A 214 -25.46 -0.41 30.33
N ALA A 215 -25.44 -0.48 29.00
CA ALA A 215 -26.66 -0.61 28.19
C ALA A 215 -27.40 -1.94 28.40
N ALA A 216 -26.70 -3.01 28.80
CA ALA A 216 -27.29 -4.31 29.08
C ALA A 216 -27.97 -4.42 30.46
N GLU A 217 -27.79 -3.45 31.35
CA GLU A 217 -28.40 -3.44 32.68
C GLU A 217 -29.90 -3.07 32.60
N LYS A 218 -30.79 -4.05 32.83
CA LYS A 218 -32.24 -3.92 32.62
C LYS A 218 -32.94 -2.81 33.42
N ASP A 219 -32.41 -2.45 34.57
CA ASP A 219 -33.01 -1.46 35.48
C ASP A 219 -32.42 -0.06 35.32
N LYS A 220 -31.50 0.14 34.35
CA LYS A 220 -30.85 1.42 34.12
C LYS A 220 -31.40 2.13 32.87
N PRO A 221 -31.45 3.47 32.88
CA PRO A 221 -31.78 4.24 31.70
C PRO A 221 -30.74 4.01 30.59
N VAL A 222 -31.19 4.19 29.34
CA VAL A 222 -30.33 4.14 28.15
C VAL A 222 -29.17 5.14 28.34
N PRO A 223 -27.92 4.75 28.03
CA PRO A 223 -26.79 5.67 28.14
C PRO A 223 -27.00 6.93 27.31
N ARG A 224 -26.71 8.09 27.90
CA ARG A 224 -26.77 9.40 27.23
C ARG A 224 -25.41 10.05 27.24
N VAL A 225 -25.05 10.71 26.15
CA VAL A 225 -23.79 11.44 26.02
C VAL A 225 -24.05 12.89 25.69
N ARG A 226 -23.20 13.79 26.21
CA ARG A 226 -23.09 15.18 25.72
C ARG A 226 -21.90 15.25 24.78
N ALA A 227 -22.16 15.67 23.55
CA ALA A 227 -21.15 15.85 22.51
C ALA A 227 -21.06 17.33 22.12
N HIS A 228 -19.83 17.80 21.95
CA HIS A 228 -19.51 19.10 21.38
C HIS A 228 -18.43 18.90 20.32
N VAL A 229 -18.63 19.41 19.11
CA VAL A 229 -17.71 19.33 17.98
C VAL A 229 -17.72 20.67 17.25
N GLN A 230 -16.54 21.30 17.15
CA GLN A 230 -16.30 22.46 16.30
C GLN A 230 -15.38 22.03 15.15
N SER A 231 -15.98 21.96 13.96
CA SER A 231 -15.27 21.60 12.74
C SER A 231 -15.88 22.29 11.52
N ARG A 232 -15.25 22.15 10.37
CA ARG A 232 -15.79 22.61 9.09
C ARG A 232 -15.22 21.81 7.94
N LEU A 233 -16.03 21.67 6.89
CA LEU A 233 -15.64 21.23 5.57
C LEU A 233 -15.76 22.42 4.63
N TYR A 234 -14.73 22.66 3.83
CA TYR A 234 -14.73 23.77 2.87
C TYR A 234 -13.85 23.44 1.67
N ASP A 235 -14.12 24.09 0.56
CA ASP A 235 -13.26 24.02 -0.61
C ASP A 235 -11.92 24.64 -0.27
N GLY A 236 -10.87 23.83 -0.32
CA GLY A 236 -9.54 24.20 0.15
C GLY A 236 -8.46 23.71 -0.78
N MET A 237 -7.28 23.42 -0.23
CA MET A 237 -6.13 22.98 -1.01
C MET A 237 -5.53 21.69 -0.46
N LEU A 238 -4.97 20.91 -1.37
CA LEU A 238 -4.20 19.69 -1.14
C LEU A 238 -2.75 19.98 -1.55
N GLU A 239 -1.83 19.98 -0.59
CA GLU A 239 -0.42 20.31 -0.84
C GLU A 239 0.42 19.06 -1.16
N VAL A 240 1.36 19.18 -2.09
CA VAL A 240 2.44 18.20 -2.31
C VAL A 240 3.77 18.95 -2.23
N VAL A 241 4.71 18.47 -1.42
CA VAL A 241 6.07 19.03 -1.42
C VAL A 241 6.89 18.25 -2.44
N SER A 242 7.54 18.95 -3.36
CA SER A 242 8.60 18.34 -4.19
C SER A 242 9.94 18.97 -3.89
N ALA A 243 11.01 18.18 -3.96
CA ALA A 243 12.37 18.68 -3.89
C ALA A 243 13.25 18.01 -4.94
N LEU A 244 14.21 18.75 -5.48
CA LEU A 244 15.02 18.31 -6.62
C LEU A 244 16.51 18.47 -6.33
N ILE A 245 17.26 17.39 -6.54
CA ILE A 245 18.72 17.45 -6.74
C ILE A 245 18.95 17.34 -8.25
N GLU A 246 19.38 18.44 -8.86
CA GLU A 246 19.45 18.59 -10.31
C GLU A 246 20.58 17.74 -10.94
N GLY A 247 20.20 16.90 -11.90
CA GLY A 247 21.12 16.12 -12.73
C GLY A 247 21.68 16.89 -13.91
N GLU A 248 22.38 16.19 -14.80
CA GLU A 248 22.85 16.69 -16.10
C GLU A 248 21.83 16.48 -17.22
N THR A 249 20.86 15.58 -17.03
CA THR A 249 19.79 15.24 -17.98
C THR A 249 18.40 15.52 -17.38
N ASP A 250 17.39 15.46 -18.24
CA ASP A 250 15.98 15.59 -17.85
C ASP A 250 15.41 14.29 -17.23
N GLU A 251 16.16 13.19 -17.22
CA GLU A 251 15.74 11.93 -16.61
C GLU A 251 15.72 12.03 -15.08
N GLU A 252 14.80 11.33 -14.43
CA GLU A 252 14.57 11.41 -12.98
C GLU A 252 14.51 10.03 -12.30
N VAL A 253 15.03 9.98 -11.07
CA VAL A 253 14.81 8.89 -10.12
C VAL A 253 14.04 9.43 -8.93
N ILE A 254 12.97 8.73 -8.52
CA ILE A 254 12.02 9.26 -7.53
C ILE A 254 12.19 8.61 -6.17
N LEU A 255 12.13 9.40 -5.10
CA LEU A 255 11.81 8.94 -3.75
C LEU A 255 10.47 9.55 -3.32
N THR A 256 9.49 8.71 -2.98
CA THR A 256 8.20 9.17 -2.48
C THR A 256 7.97 8.68 -1.05
N ALA A 257 7.34 9.51 -0.23
CA ALA A 257 6.85 9.16 1.09
C ALA A 257 5.64 10.04 1.42
N TYR A 258 4.52 9.47 1.85
CA TYR A 258 3.40 10.33 2.24
C TYR A 258 3.65 11.05 3.57
N LEU A 259 3.17 12.29 3.66
CA LEU A 259 3.32 13.19 4.80
C LEU A 259 2.04 13.30 5.63
N CYS A 260 0.94 12.67 5.22
CA CYS A 260 -0.31 12.74 5.98
C CYS A 260 -0.40 11.65 7.05
N HIS A 261 -1.26 11.86 8.06
CA HIS A 261 -1.83 10.97 9.08
C HIS A 261 -2.16 11.75 10.38
N PRO A 262 -2.84 11.16 11.37
CA PRO A 262 -3.05 11.82 12.66
C PRO A 262 -1.73 12.20 13.38
N GLN A 263 -1.84 13.07 14.38
CA GLN A 263 -0.70 13.62 15.11
C GLN A 263 0.21 12.54 15.70
N HIS A 264 -0.39 11.53 16.35
CA HIS A 264 0.40 10.50 17.04
C HIS A 264 1.28 9.73 16.07
N SER A 265 0.79 9.47 14.85
CA SER A 265 1.33 8.54 13.89
C SER A 265 2.80 8.82 13.50
N CYS A 266 3.71 8.29 14.32
CA CYS A 266 5.14 8.51 14.24
C CYS A 266 5.76 7.56 13.23
N ASN A 267 5.36 6.29 13.26
CA ASN A 267 5.77 5.36 12.23
C ASN A 267 4.99 5.59 10.94
N ASP A 268 3.68 5.83 11.01
CA ASP A 268 2.79 5.97 9.86
C ASP A 268 2.42 7.45 9.57
N ASN A 269 3.06 8.17 8.66
CA ASN A 269 4.34 7.89 8.04
C ASN A 269 5.35 9.01 8.29
N ALA A 270 5.33 9.61 9.48
CA ALA A 270 6.35 10.59 9.85
C ALA A 270 7.76 9.98 9.75
N SER A 271 7.92 8.67 9.97
CA SER A 271 9.16 7.92 9.77
C SER A 271 9.66 7.96 8.31
N GLY A 272 8.82 7.62 7.33
CA GLY A 272 9.17 7.65 5.91
C GLY A 272 9.45 9.06 5.42
N ALA A 273 8.58 10.01 5.81
CA ALA A 273 8.76 11.42 5.49
C ALA A 273 10.10 11.97 6.04
N ALA A 274 10.45 11.64 7.28
CA ALA A 274 11.69 12.07 7.91
C ALA A 274 12.94 11.43 7.29
N VAL A 275 12.89 10.14 6.95
CA VAL A 275 13.99 9.47 6.23
C VAL A 275 14.19 10.11 4.86
N ALA A 276 13.13 10.38 4.11
CA ALA A 276 13.24 11.07 2.84
C ALA A 276 13.89 12.47 2.99
N MET A 277 13.55 13.22 4.03
CA MET A 277 14.14 14.54 4.29
C MET A 277 15.64 14.44 4.59
N GLU A 278 16.03 13.46 5.41
CA GLU A 278 17.43 13.24 5.76
C GLU A 278 18.23 12.65 4.59
N THR A 279 17.61 11.83 3.73
CA THR A 279 18.22 11.33 2.49
C THR A 279 18.51 12.48 1.52
N ALA A 280 17.55 13.37 1.29
CA ALA A 280 17.73 14.54 0.43
C ALA A 280 18.87 15.44 0.95
N ARG A 281 18.88 15.74 2.26
CA ARG A 281 19.98 16.49 2.90
C ARG A 281 21.32 15.79 2.73
N THR A 282 21.39 14.48 3.00
CA THR A 282 22.61 13.67 2.96
C THR A 282 23.23 13.71 1.57
N LEU A 283 22.45 13.40 0.54
CA LEU A 283 22.93 13.39 -0.84
C LEU A 283 23.39 14.79 -1.28
N ASN A 284 22.61 15.83 -1.01
CA ASN A 284 22.98 17.20 -1.32
C ASN A 284 24.29 17.62 -0.65
N THR A 285 24.46 17.28 0.64
CA THR A 285 25.67 17.58 1.40
C THR A 285 26.90 16.89 0.81
N LEU A 286 26.79 15.60 0.49
CA LEU A 286 27.88 14.84 -0.12
C LEU A 286 28.29 15.40 -1.50
N ILE A 287 27.31 15.86 -2.29
CA ILE A 287 27.55 16.48 -3.60
C ILE A 287 28.23 17.84 -3.46
N GLN A 288 27.72 18.70 -2.59
CA GLN A 288 28.30 20.04 -2.35
C GLN A 288 29.73 19.96 -1.80
N GLN A 289 30.05 18.94 -1.01
CA GLN A 289 31.40 18.69 -0.50
C GLN A 289 32.33 18.01 -1.53
N GLY A 290 31.84 17.68 -2.72
CA GLY A 290 32.60 16.98 -3.77
C GLY A 290 32.95 15.53 -3.42
N LYS A 291 32.31 14.94 -2.40
CA LYS A 291 32.46 13.52 -2.03
C LYS A 291 31.70 12.61 -3.00
N LEU A 292 30.62 13.13 -3.57
CA LEU A 292 29.85 12.54 -4.66
C LEU A 292 29.82 13.54 -5.83
N PRO A 293 30.04 13.13 -7.09
CA PRO A 293 29.88 14.03 -8.24
C PRO A 293 28.42 14.49 -8.41
N ARG A 294 28.19 15.51 -9.25
CA ARG A 294 26.84 15.83 -9.73
C ARG A 294 26.25 14.57 -10.39
N PRO A 295 25.01 14.17 -10.07
CA PRO A 295 24.42 13.00 -10.70
C PRO A 295 24.08 13.26 -12.17
N LYS A 296 24.05 12.22 -13.01
CA LYS A 296 23.62 12.36 -14.40
C LYS A 296 22.13 12.65 -14.51
N ARG A 297 21.31 11.93 -13.75
CA ARG A 297 19.85 12.09 -13.69
C ARG A 297 19.48 12.86 -12.44
N SER A 298 18.38 13.60 -12.49
CA SER A 298 17.87 14.29 -11.32
C SER A 298 17.32 13.30 -10.29
N ILE A 299 17.38 13.67 -9.01
CA ILE A 299 16.75 12.92 -7.92
C ILE A 299 15.58 13.74 -7.41
N LEU A 300 14.36 13.28 -7.71
CA LEU A 300 13.11 13.92 -7.33
C LEU A 300 12.60 13.29 -6.02
N PHE A 301 12.30 14.14 -5.05
CA PHE A 301 11.69 13.75 -3.78
C PHE A 301 10.26 14.26 -3.72
N LEU A 302 9.30 13.42 -3.34
CA LEU A 302 7.88 13.76 -3.22
C LEU A 302 7.36 13.43 -1.82
N TRP A 303 6.77 14.44 -1.18
CA TRP A 303 5.96 14.28 0.03
C TRP A 303 4.51 14.57 -0.30
N VAL A 304 3.71 13.52 -0.30
CA VAL A 304 2.34 13.54 -0.81
C VAL A 304 1.32 13.35 0.31
N PRO A 305 0.08 13.82 0.17
CA PRO A 305 -1.05 13.27 0.89
C PRO A 305 -1.34 11.90 0.29
N GLU A 306 -1.21 10.85 1.09
CA GLU A 306 -1.22 9.45 0.64
C GLU A 306 -2.34 9.19 -0.38
N ILE A 307 -1.94 8.53 -1.48
CA ILE A 307 -2.71 8.20 -2.67
C ILE A 307 -3.14 9.44 -3.47
N THR A 308 -3.96 10.31 -2.87
CA THR A 308 -4.56 11.45 -3.58
C THR A 308 -3.56 12.49 -4.10
N GLY A 309 -2.47 12.72 -3.37
CA GLY A 309 -1.40 13.61 -3.78
C GLY A 309 -0.62 13.07 -4.97
N THR A 310 -0.35 11.78 -5.00
CA THR A 310 0.35 11.12 -6.11
C THR A 310 -0.48 11.18 -7.40
N TYR A 311 -1.80 10.94 -7.32
CA TYR A 311 -2.70 11.19 -8.46
C TYR A 311 -2.65 12.64 -8.92
N ALA A 312 -2.76 13.60 -8.00
CA ALA A 312 -2.77 15.02 -8.35
C ALA A 312 -1.45 15.47 -9.01
N TYR A 313 -0.33 15.06 -8.44
CA TYR A 313 1.00 15.39 -8.97
C TYR A 313 1.21 14.80 -10.36
N LEU A 314 1.01 13.48 -10.52
CA LEU A 314 1.27 12.83 -11.80
C LEU A 314 0.30 13.27 -12.91
N ALA A 315 -0.98 13.49 -12.59
CA ALA A 315 -1.97 13.96 -13.57
C ALA A 315 -1.73 15.41 -14.02
N THR A 316 -0.94 16.19 -13.27
CA THR A 316 -0.56 17.57 -13.65
C THR A 316 0.85 17.66 -14.22
N HIS A 317 1.60 16.55 -14.22
CA HIS A 317 2.97 16.42 -14.73
C HIS A 317 3.06 15.23 -15.71
N GLU A 318 2.04 15.03 -16.54
CA GLU A 318 1.98 13.86 -17.42
C GLU A 318 3.12 13.78 -18.42
N ASP A 319 3.61 14.94 -18.88
CA ASP A 319 4.71 15.08 -19.83
C ASP A 319 6.06 14.67 -19.23
N ASP A 320 6.19 14.69 -17.89
CA ASP A 320 7.42 14.34 -17.19
C ASP A 320 7.52 12.83 -16.90
N ILE A 321 6.39 12.12 -16.87
CA ILE A 321 6.32 10.68 -16.56
C ILE A 321 7.29 9.84 -17.41
N PRO A 322 7.43 10.05 -18.74
CA PRO A 322 8.39 9.30 -19.55
C PRO A 322 9.85 9.45 -19.12
N GLN A 323 10.21 10.53 -18.40
CA GLN A 323 11.55 10.77 -17.88
C GLN A 323 11.83 10.07 -16.55
N MET A 324 10.79 9.60 -15.87
CA MET A 324 10.88 8.91 -14.58
C MET A 324 11.33 7.45 -14.80
N ILE A 325 12.62 7.16 -14.60
CA ILE A 325 13.17 5.85 -14.97
C ILE A 325 12.84 4.74 -13.95
N ALA A 326 12.74 5.09 -12.67
CA ALA A 326 12.41 4.23 -11.53
C ALA A 326 12.15 5.07 -10.26
N GLY A 327 11.53 4.45 -9.25
CA GLY A 327 11.27 5.09 -7.97
C GLY A 327 11.58 4.21 -6.77
N LEU A 328 11.44 4.76 -5.57
CA LEU A 328 11.39 4.07 -4.28
C LEU A 328 10.31 4.72 -3.40
N ASN A 329 9.48 3.92 -2.74
CA ASN A 329 8.49 4.40 -1.77
C ASN A 329 8.92 4.07 -0.34
N LEU A 330 8.80 5.02 0.57
CA LEU A 330 9.03 4.81 2.00
C LEU A 330 7.70 4.90 2.75
N ASP A 331 7.33 3.81 3.40
CA ASP A 331 6.11 3.69 4.20
C ASP A 331 6.46 3.01 5.52
N MET A 332 6.11 3.61 6.67
CA MET A 332 6.20 2.91 7.95
C MET A 332 7.59 2.28 8.23
N VAL A 333 8.66 3.04 8.02
CA VAL A 333 10.03 2.50 7.94
C VAL A 333 10.82 2.52 9.26
N GLY A 334 10.29 3.16 10.31
CA GLY A 334 11.08 3.57 11.48
C GLY A 334 10.94 2.71 12.73
N GLU A 335 10.20 1.61 12.70
CA GLU A 335 9.81 0.88 13.90
C GLU A 335 10.95 0.16 14.64
N ASN A 336 10.80 0.09 15.96
CA ASN A 336 11.44 -0.91 16.79
C ASN A 336 10.70 -2.25 16.64
N GLN A 337 11.35 -3.21 15.99
CA GLN A 337 10.75 -4.50 15.65
C GLN A 337 10.32 -5.34 16.84
N ASP A 338 10.95 -5.20 18.01
CA ASP A 338 10.58 -5.97 19.21
C ASP A 338 9.31 -5.42 19.86
N LEU A 339 9.16 -4.08 19.91
CA LEU A 339 7.95 -3.44 20.43
C LEU A 339 6.77 -3.60 19.47
N CYS A 340 7.00 -3.37 18.18
CA CYS A 340 5.96 -3.36 17.15
C CYS A 340 5.61 -4.76 16.63
N LYS A 341 6.43 -5.78 16.92
CA LYS A 341 6.35 -7.14 16.36
C LYS A 341 6.46 -7.19 14.83
N SER A 342 7.21 -6.26 14.24
CA SER A 342 7.31 -6.05 12.80
C SER A 342 8.58 -6.63 12.17
N SER A 343 8.63 -6.66 10.84
CA SER A 343 9.82 -7.01 10.08
C SER A 343 10.06 -5.97 8.99
N PHE A 344 11.32 -5.73 8.65
CA PHE A 344 11.67 -4.85 7.55
C PHE A 344 11.51 -5.57 6.21
N LEU A 345 10.62 -5.07 5.36
CA LEU A 345 10.26 -5.69 4.10
C LEU A 345 10.67 -4.79 2.93
N ILE A 346 11.17 -5.43 1.89
CA ILE A 346 11.15 -4.86 0.53
C ILE A 346 9.96 -5.47 -0.18
N GLU A 347 8.94 -4.65 -0.44
CA GLU A 347 7.85 -5.03 -1.31
C GLU A 347 8.23 -4.78 -2.77
N GLN A 348 8.10 -5.81 -3.59
CA GLN A 348 8.38 -5.71 -5.02
C GLN A 348 7.21 -5.01 -5.76
N PRO A 349 7.49 -4.29 -6.87
CA PRO A 349 6.48 -3.89 -7.84
C PRO A 349 5.69 -5.12 -8.36
N PRO A 350 4.47 -4.92 -8.90
CA PRO A 350 3.68 -6.00 -9.48
C PRO A 350 4.43 -6.63 -10.68
N MET A 351 4.17 -7.91 -10.97
CA MET A 351 4.80 -8.61 -12.09
C MET A 351 4.33 -8.08 -13.45
N SER A 352 3.24 -7.31 -13.48
CA SER A 352 2.81 -6.52 -14.64
C SER A 352 3.72 -5.32 -14.94
N MET A 353 4.64 -4.97 -14.02
CA MET A 353 5.64 -3.91 -14.16
C MET A 353 7.09 -4.47 -14.08
N PRO A 354 7.49 -5.35 -15.03
CA PRO A 354 8.81 -5.97 -15.03
C PRO A 354 9.93 -4.93 -15.17
N SER A 355 10.92 -4.96 -14.27
CA SER A 355 12.02 -3.98 -14.29
C SER A 355 13.28 -4.43 -13.55
N PHE A 356 14.35 -3.66 -13.68
CA PHE A 356 15.60 -3.84 -12.93
C PHE A 356 15.51 -3.41 -11.45
N ALA A 357 14.52 -2.59 -11.09
CA ALA A 357 14.44 -1.92 -9.79
C ALA A 357 14.45 -2.89 -8.58
N PRO A 358 13.69 -4.02 -8.60
CA PRO A 358 13.69 -4.97 -7.49
C PRO A 358 15.04 -5.66 -7.29
N ALA A 359 15.67 -6.06 -8.39
CA ALA A 359 16.98 -6.72 -8.35
C ALA A 359 18.06 -5.83 -7.75
N LEU A 360 18.03 -4.53 -8.04
CA LEU A 360 18.97 -3.57 -7.49
C LEU A 360 18.77 -3.36 -5.99
N ILE A 361 17.56 -3.03 -5.54
CA ILE A 361 17.29 -2.72 -4.13
C ILE A 361 17.60 -3.94 -3.24
N GLU A 362 17.28 -5.15 -3.70
CA GLU A 362 17.66 -6.38 -3.01
C GLU A 362 19.17 -6.59 -2.93
N ARG A 363 19.89 -6.29 -4.02
CA ARG A 363 21.34 -6.44 -4.05
C ARG A 363 22.04 -5.44 -3.12
N VAL A 364 21.55 -4.20 -3.05
CA VAL A 364 22.04 -3.21 -2.07
C VAL A 364 21.72 -3.67 -0.64
N ARG A 365 20.52 -4.20 -0.40
CA ARG A 365 20.12 -4.76 0.90
C ARG A 365 21.07 -5.88 1.37
N GLU A 366 21.42 -6.82 0.49
CA GLU A 366 22.31 -7.94 0.83
C GLU A 366 23.70 -7.50 1.30
N ASP A 367 24.24 -6.42 0.72
CA ASP A 367 25.53 -5.84 1.14
C ASP A 367 25.41 -5.02 2.44
N LEU A 368 24.25 -4.44 2.72
CA LEU A 368 23.99 -3.63 3.91
C LEU A 368 23.72 -4.49 5.15
N ILE A 369 22.95 -5.58 4.99
CA ILE A 369 22.46 -6.40 6.12
C ILE A 369 23.45 -7.49 6.54
N SER A 370 24.63 -7.57 5.91
CA SER A 370 25.63 -8.60 6.28
C SER A 370 26.12 -8.45 7.73
N GLY A 371 25.92 -7.30 8.38
CA GLY A 371 26.13 -7.11 9.82
C GLY A 371 27.57 -7.37 10.30
N PRO A 372 27.78 -7.57 11.61
CA PRO A 372 29.09 -7.91 12.15
C PRO A 372 29.51 -9.29 11.65
N ARG A 373 30.81 -9.41 11.33
CA ARG A 373 31.38 -10.69 10.92
C ARG A 373 31.42 -11.67 12.09
N SER A 374 31.39 -12.96 11.77
CA SER A 374 31.60 -14.01 12.77
C SER A 374 32.97 -13.89 13.43
N HIS A 375 33.15 -14.57 14.58
CA HIS A 375 34.42 -14.55 15.30
C HIS A 375 35.62 -14.99 14.44
N SER A 376 35.40 -15.88 13.47
CA SER A 376 36.41 -16.31 12.50
C SER A 376 36.53 -15.41 11.27
N GLY A 377 35.72 -14.36 11.18
CA GLY A 377 35.61 -13.47 10.02
C GLY A 377 34.81 -14.05 8.85
N MET A 378 34.25 -15.26 8.99
CA MET A 378 33.51 -15.98 7.95
C MET A 378 32.01 -15.66 8.02
N GLY A 379 31.53 -14.90 7.05
CA GLY A 379 30.13 -14.46 6.98
C GLY A 379 29.77 -13.44 8.06
N GLY A 380 28.58 -12.89 7.99
CA GLY A 380 28.06 -12.00 9.03
C GLY A 380 26.58 -12.26 9.31
N TYR A 381 26.08 -11.65 10.38
CA TYR A 381 24.78 -11.96 10.94
C TYR A 381 23.79 -10.80 10.74
N PRO A 382 22.55 -11.08 10.29
CA PRO A 382 21.51 -10.07 10.26
C PRO A 382 21.18 -9.62 11.68
N LEU A 383 21.12 -8.31 11.90
CA LEU A 383 20.84 -7.72 13.22
C LEU A 383 19.36 -7.41 13.46
N PHE A 384 18.52 -7.58 12.43
CA PHE A 384 17.09 -7.30 12.47
C PHE A 384 16.35 -8.25 11.53
N ARG A 385 15.05 -8.41 11.72
CA ARG A 385 14.17 -9.26 10.89
C ARG A 385 13.95 -8.58 9.55
N HIS A 386 14.16 -9.30 8.47
CA HIS A 386 13.92 -8.75 7.14
C HIS A 386 13.44 -9.80 6.13
N ALA A 387 12.70 -9.37 5.12
CA ALA A 387 12.29 -10.22 4.00
C ALA A 387 12.09 -9.41 2.70
N VAL A 388 11.87 -10.13 1.60
CA VAL A 388 11.33 -9.59 0.34
C VAL A 388 9.94 -10.18 0.18
N THR A 389 8.95 -9.35 -0.09
CA THR A 389 7.56 -9.74 -0.26
C THR A 389 7.06 -9.42 -1.67
N PRO A 390 6.09 -10.19 -2.19
CA PRO A 390 5.42 -9.83 -3.43
C PRO A 390 4.61 -8.53 -3.25
N PHE A 391 4.17 -7.96 -4.35
CA PHE A 391 3.29 -6.79 -4.36
C PHE A 391 1.99 -7.04 -3.58
N THR A 392 1.69 -6.14 -2.64
CA THR A 392 0.45 -6.13 -1.84
C THR A 392 -0.32 -4.81 -1.96
N GLY A 393 0.33 -3.76 -2.50
CA GLY A 393 -0.25 -2.44 -2.66
C GLY A 393 -0.29 -1.67 -1.34
N GLY A 394 -1.28 -0.77 -1.19
CA GLY A 394 -1.55 -0.11 0.09
C GLY A 394 -0.75 1.15 0.39
N SER A 395 0.09 1.62 -0.55
CA SER A 395 0.83 2.89 -0.45
C SER A 395 1.13 3.44 -1.84
N ASP A 396 1.71 4.64 -1.96
CA ASP A 396 1.85 5.37 -3.22
C ASP A 396 2.63 4.64 -4.34
N HIS A 397 3.47 3.64 -4.01
CA HIS A 397 4.15 2.80 -5.01
C HIS A 397 3.19 2.08 -5.95
N TYR A 398 1.96 1.82 -5.50
CA TYR A 398 0.94 1.16 -6.31
C TYR A 398 0.48 2.02 -7.49
N ILE A 399 0.56 3.35 -7.38
CA ILE A 399 0.23 4.27 -8.49
C ILE A 399 1.41 4.35 -9.45
N LEU A 400 2.60 4.58 -8.91
CA LEU A 400 3.83 4.71 -9.73
C LEU A 400 4.11 3.43 -10.53
N SER A 401 3.94 2.28 -9.89
CA SER A 401 4.19 0.97 -10.52
C SER A 401 3.03 0.45 -11.37
N ASP A 402 1.93 1.21 -11.50
CA ASP A 402 0.89 0.86 -12.47
C ASP A 402 1.50 0.85 -13.89
N PRO A 403 1.28 -0.20 -14.71
CA PRO A 403 1.90 -0.29 -16.04
C PRO A 403 1.57 0.84 -17.01
N SER A 404 0.47 1.60 -16.80
CA SER A 404 0.14 2.79 -17.58
C SER A 404 0.90 4.05 -17.14
N VAL A 405 1.40 4.07 -15.90
CA VAL A 405 2.32 5.10 -15.38
C VAL A 405 3.76 4.71 -15.71
N GLY A 406 4.12 3.44 -15.46
CA GLY A 406 5.35 2.84 -15.99
C GLY A 406 6.61 3.09 -15.17
N VAL A 407 6.48 3.57 -13.92
CA VAL A 407 7.60 3.94 -13.03
C VAL A 407 7.80 2.85 -11.96
N PRO A 408 8.71 1.89 -12.18
CA PRO A 408 8.87 0.76 -11.28
C PRO A 408 9.38 1.24 -9.92
N THR A 409 8.57 1.03 -8.89
CA THR A 409 8.78 1.61 -7.56
C THR A 409 8.63 0.54 -6.49
N PRO A 410 9.73 -0.10 -6.05
CA PRO A 410 9.70 -0.92 -4.84
C PRO A 410 9.32 -0.07 -3.62
N MET A 411 8.76 -0.71 -2.59
CA MET A 411 8.48 -0.06 -1.32
C MET A 411 9.33 -0.66 -0.20
N LEU A 412 9.87 0.21 0.65
CA LEU A 412 10.44 -0.16 1.93
C LEU A 412 9.37 0.03 3.01
N ILE A 413 9.10 -1.01 3.78
CA ILE A 413 8.06 -1.00 4.82
C ILE A 413 8.45 -1.82 6.04
N GLN A 414 7.95 -1.47 7.24
CA GLN A 414 7.91 -2.39 8.38
C GLN A 414 6.49 -2.89 8.63
N TRP A 415 6.29 -4.20 8.49
CA TRP A 415 5.00 -4.86 8.67
C TRP A 415 5.20 -6.30 9.17
N PRO A 416 4.26 -6.89 9.93
CA PRO A 416 3.06 -6.30 10.53
C PRO A 416 3.37 -5.38 11.72
N ASP A 417 2.54 -4.39 12.01
CA ASP A 417 2.72 -3.49 13.16
C ASP A 417 1.58 -3.59 14.17
N LYS A 418 1.94 -3.81 15.44
CA LYS A 418 1.03 -3.82 16.59
C LYS A 418 0.35 -2.46 16.81
N PHE A 419 0.99 -1.33 16.53
CA PHE A 419 0.46 0.00 16.85
C PHE A 419 -0.21 0.69 15.66
N TYR A 420 -0.22 0.04 14.50
CA TYR A 420 -0.72 0.55 13.24
C TYR A 420 -2.08 1.20 13.36
N HIS A 421 -2.19 2.43 12.84
CA HIS A 421 -3.39 3.25 12.88
C HIS A 421 -3.98 3.39 14.30
N THR A 422 -3.16 3.64 15.32
CA THR A 422 -3.67 3.90 16.66
C THR A 422 -3.05 5.13 17.31
N SER A 423 -3.66 5.59 18.40
CA SER A 423 -3.08 6.61 19.30
C SER A 423 -1.80 6.16 20.01
N GLU A 424 -1.40 4.88 19.89
CA GLU A 424 -0.19 4.32 20.49
C GLU A 424 0.98 4.18 19.51
N ASP A 425 0.78 4.53 18.22
CA ASP A 425 1.90 4.77 17.31
C ASP A 425 2.57 6.07 17.76
N THR A 426 3.64 5.98 18.54
CA THR A 426 4.29 7.13 19.20
C THR A 426 5.81 7.04 19.10
N LEU A 427 6.52 8.14 19.38
CA LEU A 427 7.96 8.28 19.13
C LEU A 427 8.84 7.25 19.87
N ASP A 428 8.39 6.70 21.00
CA ASP A 428 9.10 5.64 21.73
C ASP A 428 9.13 4.30 20.98
N LYS A 429 8.29 4.13 19.94
CA LYS A 429 8.30 2.96 19.05
C LYS A 429 9.23 3.15 17.85
N VAL A 430 9.81 4.34 17.68
CA VAL A 430 10.70 4.65 16.55
C VAL A 430 12.15 4.34 16.93
N ASP A 431 12.81 3.50 16.13
CA ASP A 431 14.21 3.11 16.29
C ASP A 431 15.12 3.88 15.30
N PRO A 432 16.02 4.76 15.79
CA PRO A 432 16.95 5.48 14.92
C PRO A 432 17.93 4.55 14.16
N ALA A 433 18.19 3.34 14.66
CA ALA A 433 19.01 2.37 13.95
C ALA A 433 18.31 1.87 12.69
N MET A 434 17.00 1.61 12.77
CA MET A 434 16.19 1.24 11.61
C MET A 434 16.06 2.39 10.62
N LEU A 435 15.87 3.62 11.09
CA LEU A 435 15.89 4.81 10.21
C LEU A 435 17.24 4.94 9.47
N THR A 436 18.37 4.60 10.12
CA THR A 436 19.69 4.59 9.47
C THR A 436 19.77 3.54 8.37
N VAL A 437 19.34 2.30 8.65
CA VAL A 437 19.31 1.21 7.66
C VAL A 437 18.53 1.61 6.41
N VAL A 438 17.34 2.20 6.59
CA VAL A 438 16.47 2.60 5.48
C VAL A 438 17.05 3.80 4.74
N GLY A 439 17.58 4.79 5.45
CA GLY A 439 18.24 5.95 4.86
C GLY A 439 19.45 5.59 4.01
N ASP A 440 20.31 4.71 4.52
CA ASP A 440 21.47 4.18 3.81
C ASP A 440 21.07 3.46 2.51
N LEU A 441 20.04 2.60 2.61
CA LEU A 441 19.52 1.85 1.48
C LEU A 441 18.90 2.78 0.42
N ALA A 442 18.05 3.70 0.84
CA ALA A 442 17.36 4.65 -0.04
C ALA A 442 18.35 5.57 -0.74
N ALA A 443 19.25 6.22 0.00
CA ALA A 443 20.24 7.13 -0.57
C ALA A 443 21.18 6.42 -1.56
N THR A 444 21.64 5.21 -1.21
CA THR A 444 22.52 4.41 -2.09
C THR A 444 21.80 3.98 -3.37
N TYR A 445 20.56 3.51 -3.26
CA TYR A 445 19.74 3.10 -4.39
C TYR A 445 19.50 4.26 -5.36
N LEU A 446 19.01 5.39 -4.86
CA LEU A 446 18.70 6.57 -5.66
C LEU A 446 19.95 7.10 -6.37
N TYR A 447 21.04 7.28 -5.63
CA TYR A 447 22.26 7.85 -6.18
C TYR A 447 22.96 6.90 -7.17
N PHE A 448 22.85 5.58 -6.96
CA PHE A 448 23.33 4.60 -7.94
C PHE A 448 22.56 4.73 -9.26
N LEU A 449 21.23 4.74 -9.22
CA LEU A 449 20.40 4.88 -10.43
C LEU A 449 20.61 6.22 -11.12
N ALA A 450 20.77 7.29 -10.34
CA ALA A 450 21.01 8.62 -10.85
C ALA A 450 22.33 8.73 -11.65
N ASN A 451 23.26 7.79 -11.48
CA ASN A 451 24.55 7.78 -12.17
C ASN A 451 24.79 6.57 -13.09
N ALA A 452 23.97 5.53 -12.98
CA ALA A 452 24.14 4.29 -13.71
C ALA A 452 24.27 4.52 -15.22
N GLY A 453 25.33 3.97 -15.81
CA GLY A 453 25.52 3.92 -17.26
C GLY A 453 25.69 2.48 -17.74
N THR A 454 26.35 2.29 -18.88
CA THR A 454 26.54 0.97 -19.50
C THR A 454 27.19 -0.04 -18.58
N ALA A 455 28.20 0.35 -17.77
CA ALA A 455 28.89 -0.58 -16.88
C ALA A 455 27.99 -1.08 -15.75
N GLU A 456 27.26 -0.18 -15.11
CA GLU A 456 26.30 -0.48 -14.05
C GLU A 456 25.13 -1.32 -14.57
N ALA A 457 24.58 -0.96 -15.73
CA ALA A 457 23.51 -1.69 -16.39
C ALA A 457 23.95 -3.10 -16.81
N THR A 458 25.19 -3.25 -17.30
CA THR A 458 25.79 -4.56 -17.63
C THR A 458 25.90 -5.44 -16.39
N TRP A 459 26.45 -4.91 -15.29
CA TRP A 459 26.56 -5.64 -14.02
C TRP A 459 25.16 -6.05 -13.50
N LEU A 460 24.21 -5.12 -13.51
CA LEU A 460 22.85 -5.37 -13.05
C LEU A 460 22.13 -6.42 -13.91
N GLY A 461 22.35 -6.45 -15.23
CA GLY A 461 21.80 -7.49 -16.10
C GLY A 461 22.29 -8.90 -15.75
N TYR A 462 23.55 -9.05 -15.37
CA TYR A 462 24.05 -10.34 -14.87
C TYR A 462 23.48 -10.72 -13.51
N GLU A 463 23.30 -9.75 -12.60
CA GLU A 463 22.62 -9.97 -11.32
C GLU A 463 21.17 -10.44 -11.54
N MET A 464 20.44 -9.80 -12.46
CA MET A 464 19.06 -10.16 -12.83
C MET A 464 18.99 -11.58 -13.39
N ALA A 465 19.87 -11.94 -14.34
CA ALA A 465 19.90 -13.28 -14.90
C ALA A 465 20.26 -14.35 -13.85
N ALA A 466 21.16 -14.03 -12.90
CA ALA A 466 21.51 -14.95 -11.81
C ALA A 466 20.34 -15.17 -10.84
N ARG A 467 19.63 -14.10 -10.46
CA ARG A 467 18.43 -14.20 -9.62
C ARG A 467 17.32 -14.99 -10.30
N TYR A 468 17.07 -14.72 -11.59
CA TYR A 468 16.12 -15.47 -12.39
C TYR A 468 16.38 -16.98 -12.34
N ARG A 469 17.63 -17.41 -12.58
CA ARG A 469 17.99 -18.84 -12.52
C ARG A 469 17.68 -19.44 -11.16
N ARG A 470 18.12 -18.77 -10.08
CA ARG A 470 17.86 -19.20 -8.70
C ARG A 470 16.36 -19.38 -8.44
N ASP A 471 15.55 -18.39 -8.85
CA ASP A 471 14.13 -18.36 -8.53
C ASP A 471 13.34 -19.37 -9.39
N LEU A 472 13.72 -19.56 -10.66
CA LEU A 472 13.17 -20.61 -11.51
C LEU A 472 13.50 -22.00 -10.96
N THR A 473 14.78 -22.30 -10.68
CA THR A 473 15.20 -23.60 -10.11
C THR A 473 14.45 -23.88 -8.81
N LYS A 474 14.30 -22.89 -7.91
CA LYS A 474 13.54 -23.04 -6.67
C LYS A 474 12.07 -23.37 -6.93
N THR A 475 11.45 -22.70 -7.90
CA THR A 475 10.05 -22.92 -8.28
C THR A 475 9.85 -24.31 -8.88
N MET A 476 10.72 -24.71 -9.80
CA MET A 476 10.71 -26.05 -10.42
C MET A 476 10.93 -27.14 -9.38
N GLN A 477 11.89 -26.96 -8.48
CA GLN A 477 12.13 -27.91 -7.39
C GLN A 477 10.92 -28.07 -6.46
N ALA A 478 10.18 -26.99 -6.16
CA ALA A 478 8.95 -27.08 -5.37
C ALA A 478 7.89 -27.94 -6.06
N ILE A 479 7.73 -27.79 -7.39
CA ILE A 479 6.81 -28.63 -8.18
C ILE A 479 7.26 -30.11 -8.14
N ILE A 480 8.55 -30.39 -8.31
CA ILE A 480 9.09 -31.76 -8.21
C ILE A 480 8.81 -32.35 -6.82
N THR A 481 9.05 -31.58 -5.75
CA THR A 481 8.81 -32.01 -4.38
C THR A 481 7.35 -32.36 -4.13
N GLU A 482 6.41 -31.53 -4.58
CA GLU A 482 4.98 -31.83 -4.49
C GLU A 482 4.61 -33.08 -5.33
N ALA A 483 5.26 -33.28 -6.47
CA ALA A 483 4.99 -34.43 -7.33
C ALA A 483 5.38 -35.75 -6.66
N MET A 484 6.41 -35.74 -5.80
CA MET A 484 6.79 -36.92 -5.02
C MET A 484 5.71 -37.36 -4.03
N ALA A 485 4.86 -36.44 -3.56
CA ALA A 485 3.73 -36.74 -2.68
C ALA A 485 2.46 -37.17 -3.46
N THR A 486 2.47 -37.07 -4.79
CA THR A 486 1.33 -37.40 -5.65
C THR A 486 1.34 -38.88 -6.04
N GLU A 487 0.15 -39.49 -6.13
CA GLU A 487 -0.05 -40.92 -6.42
C GLU A 487 -0.78 -41.21 -7.74
N THR A 488 -1.27 -40.18 -8.44
CA THR A 488 -2.15 -40.34 -9.61
C THR A 488 -1.58 -39.67 -10.86
N GLY A 489 -1.69 -40.33 -12.01
CA GLY A 489 -1.26 -39.80 -13.31
C GLY A 489 -1.87 -38.45 -13.70
N PRO A 490 -3.20 -38.23 -13.59
CA PRO A 490 -3.82 -36.95 -13.95
C PRO A 490 -3.25 -35.75 -13.19
N LYS A 491 -2.99 -35.90 -11.88
CA LYS A 491 -2.35 -34.85 -11.08
C LYS A 491 -0.92 -34.57 -11.57
N LEU A 492 -0.15 -35.61 -11.88
CA LEU A 492 1.21 -35.41 -12.44
C LEU A 492 1.17 -34.69 -13.79
N SER A 493 0.20 -35.00 -14.66
CA SER A 493 -0.02 -34.27 -15.91
C SER A 493 -0.31 -32.79 -15.68
N GLU A 494 -1.19 -32.47 -14.72
CA GLU A 494 -1.51 -31.09 -14.36
C GLU A 494 -0.27 -30.35 -13.82
N MET A 495 0.58 -31.03 -13.06
CA MET A 495 1.83 -30.46 -12.57
C MET A 495 2.83 -30.16 -13.69
N VAL A 496 2.87 -30.97 -14.76
CA VAL A 496 3.65 -30.66 -15.97
C VAL A 496 3.11 -29.39 -16.63
N LYS A 497 1.78 -29.29 -16.84
CA LYS A 497 1.15 -28.08 -17.40
C LYS A 497 1.47 -26.83 -16.56
N ARG A 498 1.33 -26.95 -15.23
CA ARG A 498 1.66 -25.89 -14.27
C ARG A 498 3.14 -25.50 -14.33
N ALA A 499 4.06 -26.46 -14.47
CA ALA A 499 5.49 -26.18 -14.61
C ALA A 499 5.79 -25.37 -15.87
N HIS A 500 5.23 -25.79 -17.02
CA HIS A 500 5.39 -25.07 -18.28
C HIS A 500 4.79 -23.66 -18.23
N ALA A 501 3.55 -23.52 -17.73
CA ALA A 501 2.88 -22.22 -17.62
C ALA A 501 3.65 -21.26 -16.69
N ARG A 502 4.05 -21.74 -15.51
CA ARG A 502 4.79 -20.94 -14.53
C ARG A 502 6.17 -20.53 -15.06
N ALA A 503 6.90 -21.46 -15.66
CA ALA A 503 8.21 -21.17 -16.25
C ALA A 503 8.09 -20.18 -17.43
N GLY A 504 7.09 -20.35 -18.29
CA GLY A 504 6.80 -19.45 -19.41
C GLY A 504 6.50 -18.01 -18.94
N PHE A 505 5.68 -17.88 -17.90
CA PHE A 505 5.38 -16.58 -17.26
C PHE A 505 6.63 -15.94 -16.66
N MET A 506 7.39 -16.67 -15.84
CA MET A 506 8.61 -16.16 -15.21
C MET A 506 9.68 -15.76 -16.25
N ARG A 507 9.82 -16.55 -17.32
CA ARG A 507 10.70 -16.27 -18.46
C ARG A 507 10.30 -14.98 -19.16
N HIS A 508 9.02 -14.83 -19.51
CA HIS A 508 8.51 -13.63 -20.16
C HIS A 508 8.76 -12.39 -19.29
N HIS A 509 8.42 -12.46 -18.01
CA HIS A 509 8.71 -11.40 -17.04
C HIS A 509 10.20 -11.04 -17.00
N ALA A 510 11.09 -12.03 -16.90
CA ALA A 510 12.53 -11.80 -16.85
C ALA A 510 13.08 -11.17 -18.14
N GLN A 511 12.55 -11.56 -19.31
CA GLN A 511 12.91 -10.96 -20.60
C GLN A 511 12.47 -9.49 -20.67
N GLN A 512 11.26 -9.15 -20.21
CA GLN A 512 10.81 -7.75 -20.13
C GLN A 512 11.60 -6.95 -19.09
N ALA A 513 11.91 -7.56 -17.93
CA ALA A 513 12.68 -6.91 -16.89
C ALA A 513 14.09 -6.56 -17.39
N THR A 514 14.77 -7.48 -18.08
CA THR A 514 16.08 -7.19 -18.68
C THR A 514 16.02 -6.13 -19.78
N ALA A 515 14.91 -6.03 -20.52
CA ALA A 515 14.71 -4.94 -21.48
C ALA A 515 14.68 -3.56 -20.81
N SER A 516 14.23 -3.45 -19.56
CA SER A 516 14.22 -2.19 -18.82
C SER A 516 15.62 -1.62 -18.54
N LEU A 517 16.70 -2.39 -18.68
CA LEU A 517 18.08 -1.89 -18.57
C LEU A 517 18.40 -0.79 -19.59
N THR A 518 17.65 -0.75 -20.70
CA THR A 518 17.75 0.32 -21.70
C THR A 518 17.39 1.70 -21.16
N ARG A 519 16.63 1.78 -20.07
CA ARG A 519 16.35 3.03 -19.34
C ARG A 519 17.57 3.58 -18.60
N LEU A 520 18.62 2.76 -18.39
CA LEU A 520 19.86 3.19 -17.75
C LEU A 520 20.93 3.56 -18.78
N SER A 521 20.94 2.90 -19.94
CA SER A 521 21.84 3.19 -21.05
C SER A 521 21.27 2.73 -22.38
N GLN A 522 21.33 3.59 -23.41
CA GLN A 522 20.75 3.32 -24.73
C GLN A 522 21.53 2.23 -25.52
N ASP A 523 22.84 2.09 -25.29
CA ASP A 523 23.70 1.13 -26.01
C ASP A 523 23.72 -0.25 -25.33
N MET A 524 22.54 -0.81 -25.10
CA MET A 524 22.36 -2.08 -24.37
C MET A 524 21.67 -3.18 -25.21
N GLY A 525 21.20 -2.87 -26.42
CA GLY A 525 20.33 -3.77 -27.20
C GLY A 525 20.90 -5.17 -27.44
N ASN A 526 22.15 -5.27 -27.92
CA ASN A 526 22.81 -6.57 -28.16
C ASN A 526 23.05 -7.35 -26.86
N PHE A 527 23.40 -6.65 -25.79
CA PHE A 527 23.62 -7.28 -24.48
C PHE A 527 22.32 -7.82 -23.91
N VAL A 528 21.25 -7.02 -23.95
CA VAL A 528 19.90 -7.42 -23.52
C VAL A 528 19.41 -8.63 -24.31
N ALA A 529 19.53 -8.62 -25.64
CA ALA A 529 19.16 -9.76 -26.48
C ALA A 529 19.94 -11.04 -26.09
N GLY A 530 21.24 -10.91 -25.82
CA GLY A 530 22.06 -12.02 -25.32
C GLY A 530 21.63 -12.56 -23.95
N LEU A 531 21.20 -11.69 -23.04
CA LEU A 531 20.63 -12.12 -21.75
C LEU A 531 19.27 -12.82 -21.92
N GLN A 532 18.40 -12.27 -22.77
CA GLN A 532 17.08 -12.85 -23.07
C GLN A 532 17.19 -14.25 -23.67
N GLN A 533 18.17 -14.48 -24.56
CA GLN A 533 18.44 -15.81 -25.10
C GLN A 533 18.94 -16.77 -24.01
N ARG A 534 19.85 -16.34 -23.13
CA ARG A 534 20.30 -17.18 -22.01
C ARG A 534 19.18 -17.54 -21.04
N ILE A 535 18.25 -16.61 -20.82
CA ILE A 535 17.05 -16.84 -20.02
C ILE A 535 16.17 -17.91 -20.70
N GLU A 536 15.94 -17.80 -22.00
CA GLU A 536 15.20 -18.79 -22.80
C GLU A 536 15.82 -20.20 -22.72
N ASP A 537 17.13 -20.29 -22.99
CA ASP A 537 17.86 -21.55 -23.01
C ASP A 537 17.80 -22.24 -21.64
N PHE A 538 18.05 -21.48 -20.56
CA PHE A 538 17.97 -22.01 -19.20
C PHE A 538 16.54 -22.44 -18.82
N THR A 539 15.53 -21.68 -19.25
CA THR A 539 14.13 -22.06 -19.01
C THR A 539 13.82 -23.41 -19.63
N THR A 540 14.23 -23.58 -20.88
CA THR A 540 13.99 -24.81 -21.65
C THR A 540 14.67 -26.00 -20.99
N GLU A 541 15.93 -25.85 -20.57
CA GLU A 541 16.68 -26.87 -19.86
C GLU A 541 15.99 -27.26 -18.54
N GLU A 542 15.66 -26.27 -17.71
CA GLU A 542 15.15 -26.53 -16.35
C GLU A 542 13.73 -27.10 -16.35
N VAL A 543 12.89 -26.67 -17.28
CA VAL A 543 11.57 -27.29 -17.52
C VAL A 543 11.73 -28.71 -18.04
N GLY A 544 12.70 -28.97 -18.93
CA GLY A 544 13.01 -30.31 -19.41
C GLY A 544 13.40 -31.27 -18.27
N LEU A 545 14.26 -30.83 -17.36
CA LEU A 545 14.64 -31.58 -16.16
C LEU A 545 13.45 -31.85 -15.23
N THR A 546 12.58 -30.86 -15.07
CA THR A 546 11.36 -30.97 -14.26
C THR A 546 10.40 -32.00 -14.84
N SER A 547 10.10 -31.90 -16.14
CA SER A 547 9.22 -32.84 -16.83
C SER A 547 9.77 -34.27 -16.79
N GLU A 548 11.09 -34.45 -16.90
CA GLU A 548 11.74 -35.76 -16.72
C GLU A 548 11.56 -36.31 -15.30
N ALA A 549 11.71 -35.47 -14.26
CA ALA A 549 11.49 -35.90 -12.88
C ALA A 549 10.04 -36.34 -12.62
N LEU A 550 9.06 -35.60 -13.16
CA LEU A 550 7.64 -35.94 -13.06
C LEU A 550 7.31 -37.23 -13.83
N ARG A 551 7.91 -37.43 -15.01
CA ARG A 551 7.79 -38.67 -15.78
C ARG A 551 8.32 -39.87 -15.00
N ARG A 552 9.52 -39.77 -14.41
CA ARG A 552 10.09 -40.83 -13.55
C ARG A 552 9.21 -41.16 -12.35
N ARG A 553 8.55 -40.16 -11.77
CA ARG A 553 7.56 -40.39 -10.72
C ARG A 553 6.36 -41.19 -11.23
N GLY A 554 5.85 -40.86 -12.41
CA GLY A 554 4.81 -41.64 -13.08
C GLY A 554 5.22 -43.09 -13.31
N GLU A 555 6.44 -43.32 -13.82
CA GLU A 555 6.99 -44.67 -14.03
C GLU A 555 7.08 -45.47 -12.72
N ALA A 556 7.51 -44.84 -11.63
CA ALA A 556 7.57 -45.47 -10.31
C ALA A 556 6.18 -45.87 -9.76
N LEU A 557 5.11 -45.24 -10.25
CA LEU A 557 3.72 -45.57 -9.95
C LEU A 557 3.10 -46.56 -10.95
N GLY A 558 3.88 -47.07 -11.91
CA GLY A 558 3.40 -47.98 -12.96
C GLY A 558 2.64 -47.29 -14.09
N ILE A 559 2.79 -45.97 -14.24
CA ILE A 559 2.11 -45.17 -15.26
C ILE A 559 3.04 -45.03 -16.48
N SER A 560 2.68 -45.67 -17.59
CA SER A 560 3.52 -45.73 -18.79
C SER A 560 3.54 -44.42 -19.59
N ALA A 561 2.48 -43.62 -19.52
CA ALA A 561 2.38 -42.31 -20.13
C ALA A 561 1.47 -41.40 -19.28
N LEU A 562 1.90 -40.16 -19.07
CA LEU A 562 1.06 -39.12 -18.49
C LEU A 562 0.04 -38.70 -19.54
N ALA A 563 -1.24 -38.72 -19.18
CA ALA A 563 -2.32 -38.24 -20.05
C ALA A 563 -2.14 -36.74 -20.33
N GLU A 564 -2.76 -36.22 -21.40
CA GLU A 564 -2.86 -34.77 -21.53
C GLU A 564 -3.69 -34.21 -20.36
N PRO A 565 -3.24 -33.11 -19.73
CA PRO A 565 -4.02 -32.46 -18.70
C PRO A 565 -5.34 -31.98 -19.31
N SER A 566 -6.45 -32.22 -18.61
CA SER A 566 -7.74 -31.72 -19.05
C SER A 566 -7.72 -30.20 -19.10
N ASP A 567 -8.50 -29.62 -20.00
CA ASP A 567 -8.86 -28.22 -19.88
C ASP A 567 -9.62 -28.00 -18.58
N ARG A 568 -9.50 -26.79 -18.03
CA ARG A 568 -10.23 -26.41 -16.82
C ARG A 568 -11.73 -26.53 -17.12
N GLU A 569 -12.48 -27.09 -16.17
CA GLU A 569 -13.95 -27.15 -16.30
C GLU A 569 -14.50 -25.74 -16.53
N GLU A 570 -15.30 -25.60 -17.59
CA GLU A 570 -15.94 -24.34 -17.94
C GLU A 570 -17.15 -24.12 -17.04
N ASP A 571 -17.05 -23.13 -16.17
CA ASP A 571 -18.22 -22.56 -15.50
C ASP A 571 -18.76 -21.34 -16.27
N THR A 572 -19.89 -20.83 -15.78
CA THR A 572 -20.55 -19.67 -16.36
C THR A 572 -19.69 -18.40 -16.33
N TRP A 573 -18.82 -18.25 -15.33
CA TRP A 573 -17.98 -17.08 -15.14
C TRP A 573 -16.75 -17.11 -16.04
N GLU A 574 -16.11 -18.26 -16.21
CA GLU A 574 -15.04 -18.48 -17.18
C GLU A 574 -15.54 -18.23 -18.60
N THR A 575 -16.74 -18.73 -18.92
CA THR A 575 -17.38 -18.47 -20.22
C THR A 575 -17.60 -16.97 -20.42
N ARG A 576 -18.12 -16.26 -19.40
CA ARG A 576 -18.34 -14.82 -19.47
C ARG A 576 -17.03 -14.04 -19.61
N ALA A 577 -16.00 -14.40 -18.84
CA ALA A 577 -14.69 -13.74 -18.83
C ALA A 577 -13.96 -13.84 -20.18
N ARG A 578 -14.19 -14.90 -20.97
CA ARG A 578 -13.61 -15.04 -22.32
C ARG A 578 -14.10 -14.00 -23.31
N HIS A 579 -15.30 -13.47 -23.12
CA HIS A 579 -15.92 -12.51 -24.04
C HIS A 579 -15.81 -11.06 -23.54
N LEU A 580 -15.09 -10.80 -22.45
CA LEU A 580 -14.95 -9.46 -21.88
C LEU A 580 -13.51 -8.99 -22.01
N ILE A 581 -13.28 -7.89 -22.74
CA ILE A 581 -11.99 -7.24 -22.88
C ILE A 581 -12.05 -5.87 -22.17
N PRO A 582 -11.42 -5.74 -20.98
CA PRO A 582 -11.40 -4.48 -20.26
C PRO A 582 -10.34 -3.53 -20.81
N ARG A 583 -10.76 -2.29 -21.05
CA ARG A 583 -9.89 -1.19 -21.47
C ARG A 583 -9.98 -0.05 -20.47
N ARG A 584 -8.84 0.32 -19.90
CA ARG A 584 -8.75 1.47 -19.00
C ARG A 584 -8.85 2.77 -19.79
N VAL A 585 -9.62 3.73 -19.26
CA VAL A 585 -9.77 5.07 -19.85
C VAL A 585 -8.90 6.14 -19.16
N TYR A 586 -8.37 5.83 -17.98
CA TYR A 586 -7.46 6.69 -17.23
C TYR A 586 -6.09 6.03 -17.06
N ARG A 587 -5.05 6.86 -16.91
CA ARG A 587 -3.73 6.42 -16.42
C ARG A 587 -3.80 6.19 -14.90
N GLY A 588 -2.95 5.28 -14.43
CA GLY A 588 -2.88 4.85 -13.03
C GLY A 588 -3.97 3.85 -12.64
N PRO A 589 -3.95 3.40 -11.38
CA PRO A 589 -4.97 2.51 -10.86
C PRO A 589 -6.36 3.18 -10.92
N VAL A 590 -7.41 2.36 -10.97
CA VAL A 590 -8.78 2.85 -10.89
C VAL A 590 -9.18 2.91 -9.42
N ALA A 591 -9.66 4.07 -8.96
CA ALA A 591 -10.07 4.29 -7.57
C ALA A 591 -11.61 4.36 -7.44
N PRO A 592 -12.31 3.21 -7.35
CA PRO A 592 -13.77 3.20 -7.33
C PRO A 592 -14.39 3.66 -6.00
N GLY A 593 -13.62 3.68 -4.91
CA GLY A 593 -14.15 3.76 -3.53
C GLY A 593 -15.13 4.91 -3.29
N ARG A 594 -14.84 6.11 -3.78
CA ARG A 594 -15.72 7.28 -3.61
C ARG A 594 -16.95 7.28 -4.52
N LEU A 595 -16.96 6.46 -5.56
CA LEU A 595 -18.04 6.35 -6.53
C LEU A 595 -19.10 5.33 -6.10
N ILE A 596 -18.78 4.44 -5.15
CA ILE A 596 -19.73 3.49 -4.57
C ILE A 596 -20.93 4.22 -3.94
N ASN A 597 -20.72 5.38 -3.31
CA ASN A 597 -21.80 6.18 -2.70
C ASN A 597 -22.83 6.67 -3.71
N ARG A 598 -22.50 6.72 -5.01
CA ARG A 598 -23.40 7.15 -6.08
C ARG A 598 -24.32 6.04 -6.55
N LEU A 599 -24.02 4.79 -6.20
CA LEU A 599 -24.87 3.65 -6.53
C LEU A 599 -26.18 3.70 -5.75
N SER A 600 -27.22 3.06 -6.30
CA SER A 600 -28.44 2.80 -5.57
C SER A 600 -28.18 1.93 -4.34
N GLN A 601 -29.09 1.97 -3.37
CA GLN A 601 -28.96 1.18 -2.13
C GLN A 601 -28.83 -0.32 -2.40
N GLU A 602 -29.59 -0.84 -3.38
CA GLU A 602 -29.56 -2.24 -3.79
C GLU A 602 -28.21 -2.65 -4.36
N GLU A 603 -27.59 -1.79 -5.17
CA GLU A 603 -26.26 -2.01 -5.74
C GLU A 603 -25.15 -1.95 -4.69
N GLN A 604 -25.23 -1.01 -3.74
CA GLN A 604 -24.29 -0.97 -2.61
C GLN A 604 -24.39 -2.25 -1.77
N ASP A 605 -25.60 -2.74 -1.50
CA ASP A 605 -25.82 -3.98 -0.77
C ASP A 605 -25.30 -5.20 -1.55
N ALA A 606 -25.50 -5.23 -2.87
CA ALA A 606 -24.95 -6.27 -3.74
C ALA A 606 -23.41 -6.26 -3.76
N TRP A 607 -22.81 -5.08 -3.82
CA TRP A 607 -21.36 -4.91 -3.75
C TRP A 607 -20.79 -5.38 -2.40
N HIS A 608 -21.43 -4.99 -1.30
CA HIS A 608 -21.02 -5.42 0.03
C HIS A 608 -21.12 -6.95 0.18
N ARG A 609 -22.21 -7.57 -0.29
CA ARG A 609 -22.36 -9.04 -0.31
C ARG A 609 -21.27 -9.72 -1.11
N LEU A 610 -20.95 -9.20 -2.30
CA LEU A 610 -19.88 -9.74 -3.14
C LEU A 610 -18.54 -9.73 -2.39
N LEU A 611 -18.15 -8.61 -1.78
CA LEU A 611 -16.90 -8.54 -1.05
C LEU A 611 -16.87 -9.49 0.16
N LYS A 612 -18.01 -9.72 0.81
CA LYS A 612 -18.16 -10.63 1.94
C LYS A 612 -18.09 -12.10 1.52
N GLU A 613 -18.76 -12.46 0.43
CA GLU A 613 -18.74 -13.80 -0.17
C GLU A 613 -17.33 -14.20 -0.62
N HIS A 614 -16.54 -13.21 -1.04
CA HIS A 614 -15.16 -13.39 -1.53
C HIS A 614 -14.10 -12.89 -0.53
N ALA A 615 -14.41 -12.85 0.77
CA ALA A 615 -13.49 -12.31 1.80
C ALA A 615 -12.16 -13.08 1.92
N GLU A 616 -12.13 -14.35 1.51
CA GLU A 616 -10.94 -15.20 1.46
C GLU A 616 -10.02 -14.87 0.27
N ALA A 617 -10.52 -14.16 -0.73
CA ALA A 617 -9.72 -13.71 -1.87
C ALA A 617 -8.74 -12.62 -1.40
N PRO A 618 -7.44 -12.70 -1.75
CA PRO A 618 -6.50 -11.63 -1.43
C PRO A 618 -7.03 -10.28 -1.92
N ARG A 619 -7.09 -9.29 -1.02
CA ARG A 619 -7.64 -7.94 -1.32
C ARG A 619 -6.96 -7.23 -2.49
N VAL A 620 -5.73 -7.62 -2.82
CA VAL A 620 -4.95 -7.06 -3.93
C VAL A 620 -5.38 -7.60 -5.30
N LEU A 621 -6.12 -8.72 -5.37
CA LEU A 621 -6.46 -9.38 -6.64
C LEU A 621 -7.11 -8.46 -7.68
N PRO A 622 -8.13 -7.64 -7.34
CA PRO A 622 -8.72 -6.72 -8.32
C PRO A 622 -7.71 -5.70 -8.86
N VAL A 623 -6.76 -5.24 -8.03
CA VAL A 623 -5.71 -4.30 -8.43
C VAL A 623 -4.72 -4.97 -9.38
N VAL A 624 -4.25 -6.18 -9.06
CA VAL A 624 -3.35 -6.94 -9.95
C VAL A 624 -4.03 -7.21 -11.30
N ALA A 625 -5.30 -7.61 -11.30
CA ALA A 625 -6.06 -7.80 -12.53
C ALA A 625 -6.19 -6.52 -13.35
N LEU A 626 -6.41 -5.38 -12.70
CA LEU A 626 -6.47 -4.07 -13.33
C LEU A 626 -5.15 -3.69 -14.02
N PHE A 627 -4.01 -4.06 -13.45
CA PHE A 627 -2.71 -3.79 -14.06
C PHE A 627 -2.45 -4.64 -15.32
N TRP A 628 -3.05 -5.82 -15.41
CA TRP A 628 -3.01 -6.65 -16.63
C TRP A 628 -4.04 -6.22 -17.69
N ALA A 629 -4.96 -5.32 -17.37
CA ALA A 629 -5.97 -4.79 -18.29
C ALA A 629 -5.38 -3.73 -19.24
N ASP A 630 -4.92 -4.20 -20.40
CA ASP A 630 -4.30 -3.41 -21.46
C ASP A 630 -5.24 -3.06 -22.62
N GLY A 631 -6.51 -3.45 -22.55
CA GLY A 631 -7.48 -3.28 -23.63
C GLY A 631 -7.36 -4.28 -24.78
N GLN A 632 -6.49 -5.30 -24.64
CA GLN A 632 -6.29 -6.37 -25.63
C GLN A 632 -6.62 -7.75 -25.07
N ARG A 633 -6.27 -8.01 -23.80
CA ARG A 633 -6.54 -9.30 -23.16
C ARG A 633 -7.99 -9.46 -22.73
N THR A 634 -8.52 -10.67 -22.85
CA THR A 634 -9.81 -11.03 -22.25
C THR A 634 -9.66 -11.16 -20.73
N LEU A 635 -10.75 -11.04 -19.97
CA LEU A 635 -10.73 -11.25 -18.51
C LEU A 635 -10.28 -12.66 -18.14
N SER A 636 -10.53 -13.68 -18.98
CA SER A 636 -10.04 -15.04 -18.72
C SER A 636 -8.51 -15.13 -18.84
N GLN A 637 -7.91 -14.44 -19.81
CA GLN A 637 -6.45 -14.33 -19.94
C GLN A 637 -5.84 -13.51 -18.78
N ILE A 638 -6.52 -12.44 -18.35
CA ILE A 638 -6.10 -11.65 -17.18
C ILE A 638 -6.16 -12.51 -15.91
N ALA A 639 -7.23 -13.29 -15.71
CA ALA A 639 -7.37 -14.19 -14.57
C ALA A 639 -6.27 -15.26 -14.54
N GLU A 640 -5.82 -15.76 -15.70
CA GLU A 640 -4.67 -16.66 -15.79
C GLU A 640 -3.35 -15.99 -15.37
N LEU A 641 -3.10 -14.75 -15.81
CA LEU A 641 -1.91 -14.00 -15.40
C LEU A 641 -1.92 -13.68 -13.90
N VAL A 642 -3.08 -13.32 -13.36
CA VAL A 642 -3.28 -13.09 -11.92
C VAL A 642 -3.03 -14.36 -11.11
N GLU A 643 -3.53 -15.51 -11.59
CA GLU A 643 -3.30 -16.81 -10.97
C GLU A 643 -1.83 -17.20 -11.00
N LEU A 644 -1.15 -16.97 -12.13
CA LEU A 644 0.28 -17.19 -12.23
C LEU A 644 1.02 -16.27 -11.26
N GLU A 645 0.73 -14.98 -11.23
CA GLU A 645 1.40 -14.01 -10.35
C GLU A 645 1.19 -14.32 -8.85
N THR A 646 -0.06 -14.51 -8.43
CA THR A 646 -0.47 -14.52 -7.02
C THR A 646 -0.69 -15.91 -6.45
N GLY A 647 -0.92 -16.92 -7.30
CA GLY A 647 -1.38 -18.25 -6.90
C GLY A 647 -2.89 -18.32 -6.62
N HIS A 648 -3.64 -17.24 -6.83
CA HIS A 648 -5.08 -17.17 -6.57
C HIS A 648 -5.86 -16.77 -7.83
N ARG A 649 -7.05 -17.37 -8.00
CA ARG A 649 -7.98 -17.06 -9.09
C ARG A 649 -9.39 -16.98 -8.56
N ASP A 650 -10.09 -15.91 -8.94
CA ASP A 650 -11.48 -15.69 -8.58
C ASP A 650 -12.21 -15.00 -9.74
N THR A 651 -12.65 -15.79 -10.71
CA THR A 651 -13.17 -15.28 -11.98
C THR A 651 -14.52 -14.57 -11.80
N GLU A 652 -15.36 -15.02 -10.86
CA GLU A 652 -16.61 -14.34 -10.51
C GLU A 652 -16.34 -12.94 -9.97
N LEU A 653 -15.45 -12.83 -8.97
CA LEU A 653 -15.06 -11.54 -8.39
C LEU A 653 -14.54 -10.61 -9.47
N LEU A 654 -13.64 -11.08 -10.34
CA LEU A 654 -13.07 -10.25 -11.41
C LEU A 654 -14.13 -9.80 -12.42
N VAL A 655 -14.99 -10.70 -12.91
CA VAL A 655 -16.04 -10.32 -13.87
C VAL A 655 -16.95 -9.24 -13.27
N ARG A 656 -17.45 -9.47 -12.05
CA ARG A 656 -18.33 -8.49 -11.38
C ARG A 656 -17.63 -7.19 -11.06
N TYR A 657 -16.37 -7.25 -10.63
CA TYR A 657 -15.55 -6.06 -10.36
C TYR A 657 -15.41 -5.19 -11.61
N PHE A 658 -15.02 -5.77 -12.75
CA PHE A 658 -14.84 -5.03 -13.99
C PHE A 658 -16.17 -4.54 -14.57
N GLU A 659 -17.27 -5.29 -14.45
CA GLU A 659 -18.60 -4.83 -14.85
C GLU A 659 -19.05 -3.63 -14.03
N PHE A 660 -18.80 -3.67 -12.72
CA PHE A 660 -19.04 -2.53 -11.85
C PHE A 660 -18.20 -1.31 -12.27
N LEU A 661 -16.90 -1.48 -12.53
CA LEU A 661 -16.06 -0.36 -13.00
C LEU A 661 -16.56 0.23 -14.33
N ALA A 662 -17.09 -0.60 -15.23
CA ALA A 662 -17.69 -0.13 -16.48
C ALA A 662 -19.00 0.61 -16.25
N GLN A 663 -19.83 0.14 -15.32
CA GLN A 663 -21.08 0.79 -14.93
C GLN A 663 -20.86 2.20 -14.37
N VAL A 664 -19.78 2.41 -13.61
CA VAL A 664 -19.39 3.74 -13.09
C VAL A 664 -18.45 4.52 -14.02
N GLU A 665 -18.35 4.11 -15.29
CA GLU A 665 -17.61 4.80 -16.36
C GLU A 665 -16.11 5.01 -16.06
N LEU A 666 -15.49 4.08 -15.33
CA LEU A 666 -14.06 4.09 -15.04
C LEU A 666 -13.23 3.26 -16.00
N ILE A 667 -13.87 2.35 -16.73
CA ILE A 667 -13.29 1.54 -17.81
C ILE A 667 -14.32 1.32 -18.92
N GLU A 668 -13.86 0.86 -20.07
CA GLU A 668 -14.71 0.31 -21.14
C GLU A 668 -14.62 -1.23 -21.12
N LEU A 669 -15.75 -1.92 -21.27
CA LEU A 669 -15.79 -3.36 -21.55
C LEU A 669 -16.20 -3.58 -23.00
N LYS A 670 -15.33 -4.21 -23.79
CA LYS A 670 -15.65 -4.65 -25.15
C LYS A 670 -16.05 -6.11 -25.13
N SER A 671 -17.04 -6.47 -25.94
CA SER A 671 -17.30 -7.87 -26.26
C SER A 671 -16.17 -8.38 -27.16
N GLY A 672 -15.42 -9.37 -26.68
CA GLY A 672 -14.52 -10.17 -27.51
C GLY A 672 -15.33 -11.03 -28.47
N GLU A 673 -14.84 -11.20 -29.70
CA GLU A 673 -15.39 -12.17 -30.67
C GLU A 673 -15.20 -13.61 -30.20
#